data_AF-A0A7K6H078-F1
#
_entry.id   AF-A0A7K6H078-F1
#
_cell.length_a   1.000
_cell.length_b   1.000
_cell.length_c   1.000
_cell.angle_alpha   90.00
_cell.angle_beta   90.00
_cell.angle_gamma   90.00
#
_symmetry.space_group_name_H-M   'P 1'
#
loop_
_entity.id
_entity.type
_entity.pdbx_description
1 polymer ?
#
loop_
_entity_poly.entity_id
_entity_poly.type
_entity_poly.pdbx_seq_one_letter_code
_entity_poly.pdbx_strand_id
1 'polypeptide(L)'
;GVAIKIPIVCVVLEGGPGTLDTIYNAITNGTPCVIVEGSGRVADVIAQVANLPVASITIALIQRKLSVLFHDTYELFTESKLVEWTKKIQDIVRSRQLLTIFREGKYGQQDVDVAILQALFKASRNQDHFGRENWDHQLKLAVAWNRVDIARSEIFTDDHDWKPSDLHPVMAAALISNKPEFVKLFLEQGVRLKEFVTWDTLVYLYDNLAPSCLFHSKLQKVLLDERERTAGSKTPRLQMHHVSQVLRELLGCSTQPLYPKPKHTERPRLSIPVPHIKLNVQGSSLRSLYKRSAGRVAFTMDPVRDLLIWAVVQNRRELAEIIWAQSQDCMAAALACSKILKELAKEEEDTDTTDDMLALAEQYEHKAIGVFTECYRKDEERAQKLLTRVSEAWGKTTCLQLALEAKNMNFVSHGGVQAFLTKVWWGKLCVDNGLWRVITCMLFFPLLYTNLVTFSREKRLQPMSCLTRLRAFFTAPIVIFLMNILSYFTFLLLFAYVLMVDFQPTPSWREYLIYFWLFSLVCEETRQVWAGRPGAGRGHRRRTDTALGAPEGSHTAQLPVMLLLLIPSTLYPGRIVLSLAFIIFCLRLMHIFTVSKTLGPKIIIVKRMMKDVFFFLFLLAVWVVSFGVAKQAILIHNEERVEWLFRGVVYHSYLTIFGQIPSYIDGVNFNIDQCSPNGTDPYKPKCPETNADNKEPIFPEWLTVILLCLYLLFTNILLLNLLIAMFNYTFQQVQEHTDQIWKFQRHDLIEEYHGRPPAPPPLILLNHLQLLVHRGLLRRPATRHKLKEKLEKNEEAALLSWEMYLKESYLQHQQCQEKQNTEQMIRDIAQRVDVLAELLDLDRVKRTGVVEQRLGSLEDQVQQSAQALRWMIRALRGNGFSPGEDVPAVGPSKALEAKEMELEGKPEESRPPCHVLARNLLYPGSHTRRFPVPDEKVPWEVDFPLYDPPAYSAEHKDMAVQDPFSLSLESLLKINYNTMDGLIDRQSFHGLYAVQDGLPLNPMGRTGLRGRGRLHCFGPNHALHPVVTRWRRNLDGSIIRKSLKKMLEVLVAQYPLSDVWALPGGSLEPGETLPLKLKWILRREFWPQFQNLLKQGTEVHKGYLDDPRNTDNAWVETVAISVHFEAQNDVEMKRLNSFLQGCDPELCIRWQVLDKRIPLHANHKELLRKVSALLGAYY
;
A
#
# COMPACT_ATOMS: atom_id res chain seq x y z
N GLY A 1 -11.10 -1.22 10.35
CA GLY A 1 -10.18 -0.51 11.27
C GLY A 1 -9.92 -1.36 12.49
N VAL A 2 -8.84 -1.07 13.20
CA VAL A 2 -8.50 -1.75 14.45
C VAL A 2 -9.04 -0.92 15.63
N ALA A 3 -9.80 -1.54 16.54
CA ALA A 3 -10.22 -0.87 17.77
C ALA A 3 -9.08 -0.89 18.80
N ILE A 4 -8.62 0.29 19.21
CA ILE A 4 -7.61 0.49 20.25
C ILE A 4 -8.15 1.46 21.30
N LYS A 5 -7.85 1.21 22.58
CA LYS A 5 -8.02 2.23 23.63
C LYS A 5 -7.00 3.34 23.40
N ILE A 6 -7.40 4.59 23.61
CA ILE A 6 -6.51 5.74 23.46
C ILE A 6 -5.49 5.72 24.62
N PRO A 7 -4.17 5.67 24.34
CA PRO A 7 -3.16 5.70 25.40
C PRO A 7 -3.05 7.11 26.00
N ILE A 8 -2.72 7.18 27.30
CA ILE A 8 -2.52 8.43 28.05
C ILE A 8 -1.11 8.41 28.63
N VAL A 9 -0.43 9.54 28.60
CA VAL A 9 0.90 9.75 29.20
C VAL A 9 0.91 11.10 29.90
N CYS A 10 1.58 11.18 31.05
CA CYS A 10 1.78 12.42 31.79
C CYS A 10 3.23 12.87 31.62
N VAL A 11 3.46 14.09 31.13
CA VAL A 11 4.80 14.68 31.02
C VAL A 11 4.94 15.76 32.08
N VAL A 12 6.04 15.72 32.82
CA VAL A 12 6.29 16.63 33.95
C VAL A 12 7.56 17.44 33.69
N LEU A 13 7.39 18.76 33.74
CA LEU A 13 8.44 19.77 33.74
C LEU A 13 8.34 20.51 35.08
N GLU A 14 9.47 20.68 35.77
CA GLU A 14 9.51 21.23 37.13
C GLU A 14 8.51 20.54 38.08
N GLY A 15 7.78 21.33 38.86
CA GLY A 15 6.71 20.89 39.74
C GLY A 15 6.84 21.43 41.15
N GLY A 16 5.69 21.58 41.80
CA GLY A 16 5.58 21.86 43.23
C GLY A 16 4.90 20.72 43.98
N PRO A 17 4.45 20.94 45.22
CA PRO A 17 3.80 19.92 46.05
C PRO A 17 2.62 19.20 45.39
N GLY A 18 1.73 19.94 44.71
CA GLY A 18 0.58 19.35 44.01
C GLY A 18 0.96 18.53 42.77
N THR A 19 2.12 18.79 42.19
CA THR A 19 2.62 18.03 41.03
C THR A 19 3.03 16.62 41.46
N LEU A 20 3.66 16.46 42.63
CA LEU A 20 3.98 15.14 43.19
C LEU A 20 2.71 14.29 43.41
N ASP A 21 1.63 14.91 43.89
CA ASP A 21 0.33 14.25 44.07
C ASP A 21 -0.27 13.82 42.74
N THR A 22 -0.14 14.66 41.72
CA THR A 22 -0.60 14.34 40.37
C THR A 22 0.17 13.16 39.78
N ILE A 23 1.50 13.14 39.93
CA ILE A 23 2.35 12.00 39.50
C ILE A 23 1.96 10.72 40.24
N TYR A 24 1.80 10.81 41.55
CA TYR A 24 1.40 9.67 42.39
C TYR A 24 0.04 9.09 41.95
N ASN A 25 -0.94 9.95 41.74
CA ASN A 25 -2.28 9.55 41.28
C ASN A 25 -2.25 8.99 39.85
N ALA A 26 -1.42 9.54 38.96
CA ALA A 26 -1.26 9.04 37.60
C ALA A 26 -0.67 7.61 37.59
N ILE A 27 0.43 7.40 38.33
CA ILE A 27 1.12 6.11 38.40
C ILE A 27 0.24 5.05 39.08
N THR A 28 -0.49 5.40 40.15
CA THR A 28 -1.42 4.47 40.81
C THR A 28 -2.58 4.04 39.93
N ASN A 29 -3.02 4.92 39.00
CA ASN A 29 -4.01 4.59 37.98
C ASN A 29 -3.42 3.86 36.75
N GLY A 30 -2.12 3.55 36.75
CA GLY A 30 -1.45 2.86 35.64
C GLY A 30 -1.07 3.75 34.46
N THR A 31 -1.08 5.08 34.62
CA THR A 31 -0.65 6.03 33.59
C THR A 31 0.86 6.27 33.69
N PRO A 32 1.63 6.09 32.61
CA PRO A 32 3.07 6.39 32.62
C PRO A 32 3.35 7.89 32.78
N CYS A 33 4.43 8.19 33.51
CA CYS A 33 4.95 9.53 33.71
C CYS A 33 6.36 9.67 33.13
N VAL A 34 6.55 10.66 32.26
CA VAL A 34 7.84 11.10 31.74
C VAL A 34 8.30 12.31 32.53
N ILE A 35 9.46 12.19 33.17
CA ILE A 35 10.06 13.24 33.99
C ILE A 35 11.29 13.79 33.27
N VAL A 36 11.34 15.10 33.09
CA VAL A 36 12.46 15.79 32.44
C VAL A 36 13.48 16.21 33.50
N GLU A 37 14.63 15.53 33.54
CA GLU A 37 15.80 15.86 34.35
C GLU A 37 16.46 17.14 33.83
N GLY A 38 16.78 18.06 34.74
CA GLY A 38 17.29 19.39 34.42
C GLY A 38 16.20 20.47 34.39
N SER A 39 14.92 20.09 34.49
CA SER A 39 13.83 21.07 34.53
C SER A 39 13.71 21.75 35.89
N GLY A 40 14.12 21.11 37.01
CA GLY A 40 14.12 21.71 38.35
C GLY A 40 13.11 21.09 39.34
N ARG A 41 13.24 21.46 40.63
CA ARG A 41 12.27 21.17 41.71
C ARG A 41 11.89 19.69 41.85
N VAL A 42 10.60 19.34 41.81
CA VAL A 42 10.10 17.96 42.02
C VAL A 42 10.64 17.00 40.95
N ALA A 43 10.69 17.43 39.69
CA ALA A 43 11.19 16.60 38.60
C ALA A 43 12.63 16.14 38.85
N ASP A 44 13.51 17.04 39.27
CA ASP A 44 14.92 16.71 39.56
C ASP A 44 15.10 15.87 40.82
N VAL A 45 14.26 16.08 41.85
CA VAL A 45 14.26 15.20 43.03
C VAL A 45 13.99 13.76 42.60
N ILE A 46 12.97 13.53 41.76
CA ILE A 46 12.61 12.19 41.29
C ILE A 46 13.68 11.64 40.32
N ALA A 47 14.21 12.47 39.41
CA ALA A 47 15.23 12.04 38.46
C ALA A 47 16.52 11.55 39.16
N GLN A 48 16.93 12.24 40.23
CA GLN A 48 18.13 11.87 41.01
C GLN A 48 17.92 10.59 41.84
N VAL A 49 16.71 10.35 42.36
CA VAL A 49 16.43 9.16 43.20
C VAL A 49 15.98 7.93 42.41
N ALA A 50 15.54 8.09 41.17
CA ALA A 50 14.94 7.00 40.40
C ALA A 50 15.90 5.84 40.06
N ASN A 51 17.21 6.09 40.02
CA ASN A 51 18.23 5.06 39.82
C ASN A 51 18.61 4.31 41.11
N LEU A 52 18.21 4.82 42.28
CA LEU A 52 18.54 4.21 43.58
C LEU A 52 17.59 3.04 43.90
N PRO A 53 18.05 2.02 44.65
CA PRO A 53 17.16 1.00 45.19
C PRO A 53 16.19 1.65 46.20
N VAL A 54 14.94 1.18 46.22
CA VAL A 54 13.87 1.78 47.05
C VAL A 54 14.25 1.80 48.53
N ALA A 55 14.94 0.76 49.01
CA ALA A 55 15.40 0.64 50.39
C ALA A 55 16.43 1.70 50.83
N SER A 56 17.14 2.34 49.89
CA SER A 56 18.09 3.42 50.21
C SER A 56 17.46 4.81 50.28
N ILE A 57 16.18 4.94 49.93
CA ILE A 57 15.46 6.21 49.95
C ILE A 57 14.99 6.46 51.39
N THR A 58 15.79 7.17 52.17
CA THR A 58 15.48 7.55 53.57
C THR A 58 14.92 8.96 53.66
N ILE A 59 14.26 9.29 54.78
CA ILE A 59 13.76 10.67 55.02
C ILE A 59 14.93 11.67 54.98
N ALA A 60 16.08 11.32 55.57
CA ALA A 60 17.27 12.17 55.60
C ALA A 60 17.82 12.47 54.18
N LEU A 61 17.79 11.48 53.28
CA LEU A 61 18.23 11.67 51.90
C LEU A 61 17.30 12.63 51.15
N ILE A 62 15.99 12.41 51.26
CA ILE A 62 14.98 13.27 50.62
C ILE A 62 15.04 14.69 51.19
N GLN A 63 15.22 14.83 52.50
CA GLN A 63 15.40 16.11 53.17
C GLN A 63 16.60 16.88 52.61
N ARG A 64 17.76 16.21 52.49
CA ARG A 64 18.98 16.80 51.89
C ARG A 64 18.78 17.22 50.43
N LYS A 65 18.01 16.45 49.65
CA LYS A 65 17.74 16.78 48.24
C LYS A 65 16.75 17.94 48.11
N LEU A 66 15.73 17.98 48.97
CA LEU A 66 14.77 19.08 49.01
C LEU A 66 15.42 20.40 49.46
N SER A 67 16.32 20.37 50.45
CA SER A 67 16.99 21.59 50.92
C SER A 67 17.86 22.24 49.84
N VAL A 68 18.42 21.44 48.93
CA VAL A 68 19.23 21.93 47.79
C VAL A 68 18.34 22.43 46.65
N LEU A 69 17.30 21.68 46.27
CA LEU A 69 16.49 21.97 45.09
C LEU A 69 15.33 22.95 45.35
N PHE A 70 14.94 23.15 46.62
CA PHE A 70 13.87 24.07 47.05
C PHE A 70 14.39 25.14 48.02
N HIS A 71 15.58 25.68 47.79
CA HIS A 71 16.23 26.65 48.68
C HIS A 71 15.31 27.79 49.19
N ASP A 72 14.43 28.34 48.34
CA ASP A 72 13.53 29.45 48.71
C ASP A 72 12.27 29.06 49.51
N THR A 73 11.86 27.79 49.47
CA THR A 73 10.57 27.32 50.03
C THR A 73 10.72 26.18 51.02
N TYR A 74 11.95 25.74 51.28
CA TYR A 74 12.24 24.63 52.19
C TYR A 74 11.80 24.92 53.62
N GLU A 75 11.89 26.16 54.10
CA GLU A 75 11.47 26.54 55.46
C GLU A 75 9.95 26.34 55.71
N LEU A 76 9.14 26.23 54.66
CA LEU A 76 7.69 25.98 54.73
C LEU A 76 7.34 24.48 54.83
N PHE A 77 8.32 23.58 54.76
CA PHE A 77 8.10 22.14 54.84
C PHE A 77 8.07 21.66 56.30
N THR A 78 6.90 21.16 56.73
CA THR A 78 6.75 20.47 58.02
C THR A 78 7.35 19.06 57.95
N GLU A 79 7.81 18.53 59.09
CA GLU A 79 8.30 17.15 59.18
C GLU A 79 7.24 16.12 58.73
N SER A 80 5.96 16.39 58.98
CA SER A 80 4.84 15.56 58.52
C SER A 80 4.75 15.48 56.98
N LYS A 81 4.99 16.59 56.27
CA LYS A 81 5.00 16.62 54.80
C LYS A 81 6.23 15.90 54.24
N LEU A 82 7.38 16.00 54.90
CA LEU A 82 8.60 15.27 54.51
C LEU A 82 8.40 13.75 54.55
N VAL A 83 7.74 13.24 55.59
CA VAL A 83 7.36 11.83 55.70
C VAL A 83 6.43 11.43 54.55
N GLU A 84 5.40 12.23 54.29
CA GLU A 84 4.44 11.99 53.20
C GLU A 84 5.11 11.95 51.82
N TRP A 85 6.01 12.89 51.55
CA TRP A 85 6.76 12.96 50.29
C TRP A 85 7.70 11.78 50.11
N THR A 86 8.42 11.41 51.17
CA THR A 86 9.33 10.25 51.14
C THR A 86 8.56 8.99 50.76
N LYS A 87 7.39 8.78 51.37
CA LYS A 87 6.48 7.67 51.05
C LYS A 87 6.02 7.72 49.59
N LYS A 88 5.53 8.87 49.11
CA LYS A 88 5.08 9.03 47.72
C LYS A 88 6.20 8.76 46.71
N ILE A 89 7.40 9.26 46.96
CA ILE A 89 8.57 9.04 46.11
C ILE A 89 8.98 7.56 46.10
N GLN A 90 8.99 6.89 47.26
CA GLN A 90 9.26 5.45 47.35
C GLN A 90 8.27 4.64 46.50
N ASP A 91 6.97 4.95 46.56
CA ASP A 91 5.94 4.28 45.75
C ASP A 91 6.08 4.55 44.25
N ILE A 92 6.42 5.80 43.87
CA ILE A 92 6.68 6.19 42.47
C ILE A 92 7.89 5.41 41.93
N VAL A 93 9.01 5.39 42.66
CA VAL A 93 10.24 4.69 42.25
C VAL A 93 10.05 3.17 42.29
N ARG A 94 9.16 2.64 43.16
CA ARG A 94 8.81 1.21 43.16
C ARG A 94 8.15 0.79 41.85
N SER A 95 7.41 1.70 41.21
CA SER A 95 6.76 1.47 39.91
C SER A 95 7.65 1.86 38.72
N ARG A 96 8.89 1.34 38.68
CA ARG A 96 9.89 1.64 37.62
C ARG A 96 9.41 1.42 36.18
N GLN A 97 8.37 0.60 36.00
CA GLN A 97 7.77 0.29 34.71
C GLN A 97 6.94 1.43 34.11
N LEU A 98 6.39 2.30 34.96
CA LEU A 98 5.57 3.46 34.58
C LEU A 98 6.35 4.78 34.63
N LEU A 99 7.57 4.74 35.15
CA LEU A 99 8.45 5.89 35.28
C LEU A 99 9.51 5.89 34.17
N THR A 100 9.60 7.00 33.44
CA THR A 100 10.65 7.23 32.44
C THR A 100 11.31 8.57 32.73
N ILE A 101 12.65 8.59 32.76
CA ILE A 101 13.44 9.80 32.97
C ILE A 101 14.01 10.20 31.61
N PHE A 102 13.63 11.38 31.15
CA PHE A 102 14.25 12.04 30.01
C PHE A 102 15.35 12.95 30.53
N ARG A 103 16.56 12.78 30.03
CA ARG A 103 17.77 13.50 30.42
C ARG A 103 18.27 14.27 29.21
N GLU A 104 18.18 15.58 29.29
CA GLU A 104 18.77 16.44 28.27
C GLU A 104 20.31 16.24 28.27
N GLY A 105 20.88 15.82 27.14
CA GLY A 105 22.33 15.71 26.94
C GLY A 105 23.05 14.43 27.40
N LYS A 106 22.38 13.38 27.92
CA LYS A 106 23.02 12.07 28.23
C LYS A 106 22.75 11.01 27.15
N TYR A 107 23.73 10.12 26.95
CA TYR A 107 23.78 9.15 25.84
C TYR A 107 22.48 8.40 25.55
N GLY A 108 22.14 8.33 24.25
CA GLY A 108 21.18 7.39 23.70
C GLY A 108 19.70 7.81 23.79
N GLN A 109 19.39 8.99 24.34
CA GLN A 109 18.02 9.52 24.32
C GLN A 109 17.83 10.44 23.12
N GLN A 110 17.09 9.93 22.14
CA GLN A 110 16.52 10.68 21.03
C GLN A 110 15.49 11.71 21.54
N ASP A 111 14.99 12.56 20.64
CA ASP A 111 13.98 13.59 20.89
C ASP A 111 12.86 13.17 21.87
N VAL A 112 12.26 14.17 22.53
CA VAL A 112 11.23 13.98 23.58
C VAL A 112 10.07 13.09 23.11
N ASP A 113 9.73 13.12 21.83
CA ASP A 113 8.70 12.28 21.22
C ASP A 113 9.04 10.78 21.34
N VAL A 114 10.29 10.38 21.10
CA VAL A 114 10.76 9.00 21.27
C VAL A 114 10.71 8.58 22.73
N ALA A 115 11.10 9.47 23.65
CA ALA A 115 11.03 9.18 25.08
C ALA A 115 9.58 8.96 25.56
N ILE A 116 8.63 9.75 25.04
CA ILE A 116 7.19 9.57 25.30
C ILE A 116 6.71 8.21 24.77
N LEU A 117 7.08 7.86 23.54
CA LEU A 117 6.70 6.61 22.90
C LEU A 117 7.29 5.41 23.64
N GLN A 118 8.57 5.47 24.00
CA GLN A 118 9.24 4.46 24.82
C GLN A 118 8.56 4.31 26.20
N ALA A 119 8.15 5.42 26.84
CA ALA A 119 7.42 5.36 28.09
C ALA A 119 6.07 4.64 27.93
N LEU A 120 5.34 4.91 26.85
CA LEU A 120 4.09 4.22 26.52
C LEU A 120 4.32 2.73 26.24
N PHE A 121 5.34 2.37 25.45
CA PHE A 121 5.68 0.97 25.18
C PHE A 121 6.14 0.23 26.44
N LYS A 122 6.97 0.87 27.27
CA LYS A 122 7.42 0.35 28.56
C LYS A 122 6.23 0.12 29.51
N ALA A 123 5.30 1.07 29.59
CA ALA A 123 4.10 0.92 30.41
C ALA A 123 3.17 -0.18 29.89
N SER A 124 2.85 -0.14 28.60
CA SER A 124 1.99 -1.13 27.93
C SER A 124 2.56 -2.54 28.02
N ARG A 125 3.90 -2.71 27.94
CA ARG A 125 4.56 -4.02 28.06
C ARG A 125 4.32 -4.67 29.42
N ASN A 126 4.14 -3.85 30.44
CA ASN A 126 3.97 -4.26 31.83
C ASN A 126 2.50 -4.22 32.30
N GLN A 127 1.58 -3.76 31.46
CA GLN A 127 0.16 -3.79 31.76
C GLN A 127 -0.35 -5.24 31.61
N ASP A 128 -1.05 -5.74 32.62
CA ASP A 128 -1.50 -7.12 32.61
C ASP A 128 -2.67 -7.31 31.64
N HIS A 129 -2.42 -7.99 30.53
CA HIS A 129 -3.44 -8.48 29.61
C HIS A 129 -3.20 -9.96 29.37
N PHE A 130 -4.24 -10.66 28.92
CA PHE A 130 -4.08 -12.07 28.59
C PHE A 130 -3.33 -12.25 27.28
N GLY A 131 -2.20 -12.95 27.35
CA GLY A 131 -1.50 -13.45 26.17
C GLY A 131 -0.81 -12.38 25.34
N ARG A 132 -0.98 -12.47 24.01
CA ARG A 132 -0.22 -11.70 23.00
C ARG A 132 -0.86 -10.37 22.60
N GLU A 133 -2.02 -10.03 23.17
CA GLU A 133 -2.81 -8.85 22.78
C GLU A 133 -2.07 -7.52 23.03
N ASN A 134 -1.16 -7.46 24.01
CA ASN A 134 -0.34 -6.28 24.27
C ASN A 134 0.54 -5.90 23.09
N TRP A 135 1.21 -6.89 22.49
CA TRP A 135 2.16 -6.64 21.41
C TRP A 135 1.45 -6.29 20.11
N ASP A 136 0.33 -6.95 19.83
CA ASP A 136 -0.56 -6.57 18.75
C ASP A 136 -1.02 -5.11 18.93
N HIS A 137 -1.46 -4.73 20.14
CA HIS A 137 -1.84 -3.36 20.46
C HIS A 137 -0.69 -2.35 20.26
N GLN A 138 0.52 -2.68 20.71
CA GLN A 138 1.70 -1.84 20.52
C GLN A 138 2.06 -1.68 19.04
N LEU A 139 2.00 -2.76 18.26
CA LEU A 139 2.27 -2.71 16.83
C LEU A 139 1.23 -1.86 16.10
N LYS A 140 -0.05 -1.96 16.50
CA LYS A 140 -1.13 -1.12 15.99
C LYS A 140 -0.90 0.37 16.28
N LEU A 141 -0.40 0.70 17.47
CA LEU A 141 -0.02 2.07 17.83
C LEU A 141 1.20 2.57 17.03
N ALA A 142 2.26 1.76 16.92
CA ALA A 142 3.44 2.10 16.14
C ALA A 142 3.09 2.37 14.67
N VAL A 143 2.22 1.54 14.07
CA VAL A 143 1.70 1.76 12.73
C VAL A 143 0.89 3.04 12.68
N ALA A 144 -0.01 3.30 13.63
CA ALA A 144 -0.81 4.53 13.65
C ALA A 144 0.07 5.79 13.65
N TRP A 145 1.15 5.81 14.43
CA TRP A 145 2.08 6.93 14.54
C TRP A 145 3.15 7.02 13.45
N ASN A 146 3.22 6.06 12.53
CA ASN A 146 4.20 6.04 11.43
C ASN A 146 5.68 6.01 11.91
N ARG A 147 5.96 5.38 13.06
CA ARG A 147 7.33 5.22 13.60
C ARG A 147 7.87 3.81 13.41
N VAL A 148 8.43 3.56 12.23
CA VAL A 148 8.94 2.23 11.82
C VAL A 148 10.26 1.86 12.53
N ASP A 149 11.04 2.88 12.88
CA ASP A 149 12.28 2.81 13.64
C ASP A 149 12.07 2.16 15.02
N ILE A 150 11.08 2.65 15.76
CA ILE A 150 10.73 2.11 17.09
C ILE A 150 10.13 0.71 16.97
N ALA A 151 9.31 0.44 15.96
CA ALA A 151 8.81 -0.90 15.72
C ALA A 151 9.96 -1.89 15.44
N ARG A 152 10.97 -1.49 14.66
CA ARG A 152 12.14 -2.33 14.35
C ARG A 152 13.00 -2.59 15.59
N SER A 153 13.24 -1.59 16.44
CA SER A 153 14.12 -1.74 17.61
C SER A 153 13.44 -2.39 18.83
N GLU A 154 12.18 -2.04 19.13
CA GLU A 154 11.51 -2.43 20.38
C GLU A 154 10.55 -3.62 20.23
N ILE A 155 9.94 -3.82 19.05
CA ILE A 155 8.91 -4.85 18.83
C ILE A 155 9.49 -6.09 18.14
N PHE A 156 10.35 -5.89 17.16
CA PHE A 156 11.01 -6.95 16.39
C PHE A 156 12.42 -7.25 16.92
N THR A 157 12.51 -7.70 18.16
CA THR A 157 13.76 -8.17 18.78
C THR A 157 13.99 -9.67 18.56
N ASP A 158 15.26 -10.10 18.54
CA ASP A 158 15.65 -11.51 18.29
C ASP A 158 15.09 -12.51 19.30
N ASP A 159 14.69 -12.04 20.48
CA ASP A 159 14.14 -12.88 21.55
C ASP A 159 12.73 -13.42 21.25
N HIS A 160 12.07 -12.95 20.18
CA HIS A 160 10.64 -13.16 19.94
C HIS A 160 10.28 -13.80 18.58
N ASP A 161 9.60 -14.94 18.64
CA ASP A 161 9.06 -15.62 17.46
C ASP A 161 7.66 -15.08 17.05
N TRP A 162 7.62 -14.21 16.05
CA TRP A 162 6.38 -13.80 15.39
C TRP A 162 5.93 -14.83 14.36
N LYS A 163 4.62 -15.16 14.36
CA LYS A 163 4.04 -15.89 13.22
C LYS A 163 3.64 -14.87 12.15
N PRO A 164 3.96 -15.10 10.86
CA PRO A 164 3.57 -14.17 9.80
C PRO A 164 2.06 -13.89 9.73
N SER A 165 1.24 -14.87 10.11
CA SER A 165 -0.23 -14.75 10.16
C SER A 165 -0.72 -13.72 11.18
N ASP A 166 0.02 -13.51 12.26
CA ASP A 166 -0.35 -12.58 13.33
C ASP A 166 -0.20 -11.12 12.84
N LEU A 167 0.65 -10.88 11.84
CA LEU A 167 0.91 -9.56 11.26
C LEU A 167 -0.14 -9.16 10.20
N HIS A 168 -0.98 -10.09 9.72
CA HIS A 168 -1.94 -9.82 8.65
C HIS A 168 -2.90 -8.63 8.92
N PRO A 169 -3.53 -8.49 10.11
CA PRO A 169 -4.43 -7.36 10.37
C PRO A 169 -3.72 -6.01 10.32
N VAL A 170 -2.48 -5.98 10.80
CA VAL A 170 -1.67 -4.76 10.86
C VAL A 170 -1.07 -4.41 9.50
N MET A 171 -0.72 -5.42 8.70
CA MET A 171 -0.37 -5.27 7.28
C MET A 171 -1.52 -4.63 6.49
N ALA A 172 -2.76 -5.10 6.68
CA ALA A 172 -3.93 -4.49 6.03
C ALA A 172 -4.13 -3.02 6.45
N ALA A 173 -3.92 -2.70 7.73
CA ALA A 173 -3.99 -1.32 8.22
C ALA A 173 -2.88 -0.43 7.61
N ALA A 174 -1.64 -0.92 7.57
CA ALA A 174 -0.51 -0.21 6.96
C ALA A 174 -0.74 0.06 5.47
N LEU A 175 -1.23 -0.93 4.73
CA LEU A 175 -1.63 -0.79 3.32
C LEU A 175 -2.69 0.30 3.16
N ILE A 176 -3.82 0.24 3.89
CA ILE A 176 -4.89 1.25 3.79
C ILE A 176 -4.35 2.66 4.08
N SER A 177 -3.54 2.82 5.13
CA SER A 177 -2.97 4.10 5.56
C SER A 177 -1.79 4.64 4.72
N ASN A 178 -1.41 3.95 3.64
CA ASN A 178 -0.31 4.33 2.75
C ASN A 178 1.06 4.45 3.45
N LYS A 179 1.45 3.44 4.24
CA LYS A 179 2.72 3.41 5.00
C LYS A 179 3.70 2.37 4.41
N PRO A 180 4.47 2.72 3.35
CA PRO A 180 5.30 1.77 2.61
C PRO A 180 6.44 1.16 3.44
N GLU A 181 7.06 1.93 4.33
CA GLU A 181 8.15 1.43 5.19
C GLU A 181 7.70 0.32 6.13
N PHE A 182 6.49 0.39 6.67
CA PHE A 182 5.92 -0.70 7.47
C PHE A 182 5.62 -1.94 6.62
N VAL A 183 5.13 -1.74 5.39
CA VAL A 183 4.90 -2.85 4.45
C VAL A 183 6.22 -3.54 4.13
N LYS A 184 7.29 -2.78 3.89
CA LYS A 184 8.64 -3.32 3.67
C LYS A 184 9.17 -4.08 4.90
N LEU A 185 9.01 -3.52 6.09
CA LEU A 185 9.38 -4.19 7.35
C LEU A 185 8.62 -5.52 7.51
N PHE A 186 7.31 -5.56 7.23
CA PHE A 186 6.55 -6.82 7.33
C PHE A 186 6.96 -7.87 6.29
N LEU A 187 7.36 -7.45 5.09
CA LEU A 187 7.94 -8.36 4.10
C LEU A 187 9.29 -8.91 4.55
N GLU A 188 10.16 -8.08 5.17
CA GLU A 188 11.43 -8.51 5.77
C GLU A 188 11.22 -9.53 6.90
N GLN A 189 10.17 -9.35 7.71
CA GLN A 189 9.78 -10.27 8.78
C GLN A 189 9.06 -11.55 8.29
N GLY A 190 8.99 -11.78 6.97
CA GLY A 190 8.52 -13.04 6.39
C GLY A 190 7.03 -13.11 6.05
N VAL A 191 6.31 -11.98 5.99
CA VAL A 191 4.91 -11.97 5.50
C VAL A 191 4.87 -12.26 4.00
N ARG A 192 4.25 -13.38 3.62
CA ARG A 192 4.07 -13.75 2.22
C ARG A 192 2.77 -13.17 1.67
N LEU A 193 2.87 -12.27 0.69
CA LEU A 193 1.70 -11.65 0.05
C LEU A 193 0.69 -12.67 -0.51
N LYS A 194 1.19 -13.81 -1.01
CA LYS A 194 0.34 -14.90 -1.52
C LYS A 194 -0.56 -15.52 -0.46
N GLU A 195 -0.16 -15.51 0.82
CA GLU A 195 -0.94 -16.07 1.94
C GLU A 195 -1.82 -15.00 2.60
N PHE A 196 -1.36 -13.75 2.59
CA PHE A 196 -2.07 -12.61 3.16
C PHE A 196 -3.31 -12.21 2.35
N VAL A 197 -3.18 -12.13 1.01
CA VAL A 197 -4.25 -11.64 0.14
C VAL A 197 -5.28 -12.76 -0.12
N THR A 198 -6.30 -12.80 0.75
CA THR A 198 -7.49 -13.64 0.56
C THR A 198 -8.60 -12.88 -0.16
N TRP A 199 -9.63 -13.58 -0.63
CA TRP A 199 -10.80 -12.95 -1.28
C TRP A 199 -11.46 -11.90 -0.37
N ASP A 200 -11.64 -12.22 0.92
CA ASP A 200 -12.26 -11.31 1.87
C ASP A 200 -11.33 -10.13 2.22
N THR A 201 -10.02 -10.37 2.32
CA THR A 201 -9.02 -9.30 2.46
C THR A 201 -9.09 -8.34 1.27
N LEU A 202 -9.20 -8.86 0.04
CA LEU A 202 -9.27 -8.04 -1.16
C LEU A 202 -10.55 -7.21 -1.19
N VAL A 203 -11.71 -7.79 -0.86
CA VAL A 203 -12.98 -7.03 -0.74
C VAL A 203 -12.83 -5.93 0.30
N TYR A 204 -12.28 -6.25 1.46
CA TYR A 204 -12.03 -5.28 2.52
C TYR A 204 -11.09 -4.15 2.07
N LEU A 205 -10.03 -4.44 1.31
CA LEU A 205 -9.14 -3.41 0.76
C LEU A 205 -9.85 -2.53 -0.27
N TYR A 206 -10.69 -3.11 -1.13
CA TYR A 206 -11.45 -2.33 -2.12
C TYR A 206 -12.59 -1.50 -1.50
N ASP A 207 -13.16 -1.94 -0.38
CA ASP A 207 -14.14 -1.16 0.40
C ASP A 207 -13.50 0.07 1.05
N ASN A 208 -12.19 0.02 1.33
CA ASN A 208 -11.43 1.11 1.96
C ASN A 208 -10.56 1.89 0.95
N LEU A 209 -11.03 2.06 -0.29
CA LEU A 209 -10.39 2.98 -1.25
C LEU A 209 -10.46 4.43 -0.75
N ALA A 210 -9.43 5.22 -1.07
CA ALA A 210 -9.47 6.66 -0.82
C ALA A 210 -10.63 7.30 -1.62
N PRO A 211 -11.53 8.07 -0.99
CA PRO A 211 -12.69 8.65 -1.67
C PRO A 211 -12.33 9.72 -2.71
N SER A 212 -11.14 10.32 -2.60
CA SER A 212 -10.60 11.28 -3.57
C SER A 212 -10.17 10.66 -4.90
N CYS A 213 -10.04 9.33 -4.98
CA CYS A 213 -9.56 8.64 -6.18
C CYS A 213 -10.67 8.54 -7.25
N LEU A 214 -10.35 8.87 -8.51
CA LEU A 214 -11.26 8.70 -9.66
C LEU A 214 -11.77 7.26 -9.85
N PHE A 215 -10.97 6.26 -9.49
CA PHE A 215 -11.42 4.86 -9.55
C PHE A 215 -12.57 4.60 -8.56
N HIS A 216 -12.56 5.24 -7.39
CA HIS A 216 -13.63 5.11 -6.39
C HIS A 216 -14.94 5.72 -6.91
N SER A 217 -14.89 6.90 -7.53
CA SER A 217 -16.09 7.55 -8.09
C SER A 217 -16.69 6.75 -9.25
N LYS A 218 -15.86 6.16 -10.12
CA LYS A 218 -16.31 5.24 -11.18
C LYS A 218 -16.94 3.97 -10.61
N LEU A 219 -16.36 3.40 -9.57
CA LEU A 219 -16.89 2.21 -8.91
C LEU A 219 -18.25 2.51 -8.25
N GLN A 220 -18.39 3.67 -7.60
CA GLN A 220 -19.65 4.13 -7.04
C GLN A 220 -20.71 4.34 -8.13
N LYS A 221 -20.34 4.90 -9.29
CA LYS A 221 -21.24 5.03 -10.45
C LYS A 221 -21.74 3.67 -10.95
N VAL A 222 -20.87 2.66 -11.07
CA VAL A 222 -21.29 1.30 -11.45
C VAL A 222 -22.23 0.67 -10.42
N LEU A 223 -22.00 0.92 -9.13
CA LEU A 223 -22.89 0.46 -8.05
C LEU A 223 -24.27 1.15 -8.11
N LEU A 224 -24.32 2.44 -8.47
CA LEU A 224 -25.57 3.17 -8.68
C LEU A 224 -26.34 2.66 -9.90
N ASP A 225 -25.66 2.45 -11.04
CA ASP A 225 -26.26 1.89 -12.27
C ASP A 225 -26.90 0.51 -12.03
N GLU A 226 -26.30 -0.31 -11.16
CA GLU A 226 -26.87 -1.62 -10.81
C GLU A 226 -28.04 -1.52 -9.83
N ARG A 227 -28.01 -0.57 -8.90
CA ARG A 227 -29.13 -0.27 -8.01
C ARG A 227 -30.38 0.13 -8.80
N GLU A 228 -30.23 0.96 -9.82
CA GLU A 228 -31.36 1.36 -10.68
C GLU A 228 -31.95 0.18 -11.45
N ARG A 229 -31.10 -0.79 -11.85
CA ARG A 229 -31.54 -2.02 -12.52
C ARG A 229 -32.16 -3.05 -11.57
N THR A 230 -31.79 -3.02 -10.30
CA THR A 230 -32.26 -3.95 -9.27
C THR A 230 -33.16 -3.21 -8.29
N ALA A 231 -34.46 -3.12 -8.60
CA ALA A 231 -35.47 -2.44 -7.78
C ALA A 231 -35.61 -3.04 -6.35
N GLY A 232 -34.68 -2.71 -5.44
CA GLY A 232 -34.63 -3.22 -4.07
C GLY A 232 -33.91 -2.26 -3.10
N SER A 233 -34.45 -2.11 -1.89
CA SER A 233 -34.13 -1.02 -0.94
C SER A 233 -32.78 -1.12 -0.19
N LYS A 234 -31.91 -2.09 -0.49
CA LYS A 234 -30.64 -2.25 0.22
C LYS A 234 -29.50 -1.64 -0.58
N THR A 235 -28.64 -0.88 0.10
CA THR A 235 -27.38 -0.41 -0.46
C THR A 235 -26.60 -1.60 -1.05
N PRO A 236 -26.24 -1.58 -2.34
CA PRO A 236 -25.51 -2.68 -2.95
C PRO A 236 -24.13 -2.75 -2.31
N ARG A 237 -23.79 -3.92 -1.73
CA ARG A 237 -22.43 -4.18 -1.24
C ARG A 237 -21.51 -4.38 -2.44
N LEU A 238 -20.29 -3.86 -2.33
CA LEU A 238 -19.27 -4.05 -3.34
C LEU A 238 -18.99 -5.53 -3.58
N GLN A 239 -18.90 -5.92 -4.86
CA GLN A 239 -18.47 -7.25 -5.28
C GLN A 239 -17.35 -7.13 -6.30
N MET A 240 -16.46 -8.13 -6.35
CA MET A 240 -15.30 -8.12 -7.25
C MET A 240 -15.66 -8.06 -8.74
N HIS A 241 -16.86 -8.49 -9.13
CA HIS A 241 -17.27 -8.40 -10.52
C HIS A 241 -17.58 -6.95 -10.95
N HIS A 242 -17.97 -6.05 -10.03
CA HIS A 242 -18.09 -4.62 -10.31
C HIS A 242 -16.71 -4.01 -10.59
N VAL A 243 -15.72 -4.35 -9.75
CA VAL A 243 -14.31 -3.97 -9.96
C VAL A 243 -13.81 -4.49 -11.32
N SER A 244 -14.13 -5.74 -11.67
CA SER A 244 -13.76 -6.29 -12.98
C SER A 244 -14.41 -5.59 -14.17
N GLN A 245 -15.60 -5.00 -14.01
CA GLN A 245 -16.27 -4.25 -15.06
C GLN A 245 -15.53 -2.94 -15.34
N VAL A 246 -15.18 -2.19 -14.29
CA VAL A 246 -14.40 -0.95 -14.39
C VAL A 246 -13.00 -1.25 -14.94
N LEU A 247 -12.31 -2.28 -14.42
CA LEU A 247 -10.98 -2.66 -14.92
C LEU A 247 -11.00 -3.08 -16.40
N ARG A 248 -12.09 -3.69 -16.87
CA ARG A 248 -12.23 -4.06 -18.29
C ARG A 248 -12.41 -2.84 -19.19
N GLU A 249 -13.04 -1.78 -18.68
CA GLU A 249 -13.12 -0.50 -19.38
C GLU A 249 -11.73 0.13 -19.53
N LEU A 250 -10.92 0.13 -18.46
CA LEU A 250 -9.57 0.69 -18.45
C LEU A 250 -8.55 -0.12 -19.27
N LEU A 251 -8.54 -1.46 -19.11
CA LEU A 251 -7.61 -2.33 -19.85
C LEU A 251 -8.01 -2.51 -21.31
N GLY A 252 -9.31 -2.37 -21.63
CA GLY A 252 -9.84 -2.48 -22.98
C GLY A 252 -10.59 -3.78 -23.27
N CYS A 253 -11.38 -3.76 -24.35
CA CYS A 253 -12.31 -4.83 -24.74
C CYS A 253 -11.63 -6.15 -25.16
N SER A 254 -10.30 -6.14 -25.33
CA SER A 254 -9.49 -7.29 -25.71
C SER A 254 -9.33 -8.33 -24.60
N THR A 255 -9.44 -7.87 -23.35
CA THR A 255 -9.26 -8.68 -22.14
C THR A 255 -10.56 -9.41 -21.77
N GLN A 256 -10.41 -10.61 -21.25
CA GLN A 256 -11.47 -11.27 -20.49
C GLN A 256 -11.59 -10.60 -19.11
N PRO A 257 -12.80 -10.61 -18.50
CA PRO A 257 -12.95 -10.09 -17.14
C PRO A 257 -12.01 -10.81 -16.17
N LEU A 258 -11.22 -10.03 -15.42
CA LEU A 258 -10.22 -10.55 -14.46
C LEU A 258 -10.90 -11.29 -13.30
N TYR A 259 -12.03 -10.77 -12.82
CA TYR A 259 -12.82 -11.41 -11.77
C TYR A 259 -14.16 -11.90 -12.37
N PRO A 260 -14.36 -13.22 -12.48
CA PRO A 260 -15.58 -13.75 -13.09
C PRO A 260 -16.81 -13.51 -12.21
N LYS A 261 -17.95 -13.19 -12.84
CA LYS A 261 -19.24 -13.15 -12.15
C LYS A 261 -19.59 -14.56 -11.65
N PRO A 262 -19.96 -14.75 -10.38
CA PRO A 262 -20.37 -16.06 -9.88
C PRO A 262 -21.64 -16.51 -10.63
N LYS A 263 -21.57 -17.67 -11.31
CA LYS A 263 -22.64 -18.18 -12.20
C LYS A 263 -23.97 -18.54 -11.51
N HIS A 264 -24.18 -18.22 -10.23
CA HIS A 264 -25.31 -18.73 -9.41
C HIS A 264 -26.17 -17.68 -8.69
N THR A 265 -26.11 -16.39 -9.04
CA THR A 265 -27.01 -15.36 -8.46
C THR A 265 -28.16 -14.92 -9.36
N GLU A 266 -28.30 -15.45 -10.58
CA GLU A 266 -29.48 -15.22 -11.44
C GLU A 266 -30.62 -16.19 -11.09
N ARG A 267 -31.14 -16.09 -9.88
CA ARG A 267 -32.55 -16.38 -9.58
C ARG A 267 -33.05 -15.29 -8.64
N PRO A 268 -34.12 -14.54 -8.99
CA PRO A 268 -34.70 -13.57 -8.09
C PRO A 268 -35.19 -14.31 -6.84
N ARG A 269 -34.53 -14.12 -5.71
CA ARG A 269 -34.95 -14.67 -4.43
C ARG A 269 -36.15 -13.86 -3.93
N LEU A 270 -37.36 -14.32 -4.26
CA LEU A 270 -38.52 -14.13 -3.40
C LEU A 270 -38.14 -14.66 -2.00
N SER A 271 -38.07 -13.76 -1.03
CA SER A 271 -37.72 -14.07 0.35
C SER A 271 -38.91 -14.67 1.09
N ILE A 272 -39.08 -15.99 0.97
CA ILE A 272 -39.77 -16.81 1.97
C ILE A 272 -38.82 -17.96 2.35
N PRO A 273 -38.49 -18.16 3.63
CA PRO A 273 -37.67 -19.29 4.07
C PRO A 273 -38.52 -20.57 4.02
N VAL A 274 -38.37 -21.37 2.97
CA VAL A 274 -38.95 -22.72 2.91
C VAL A 274 -37.85 -23.75 3.13
N PRO A 275 -38.02 -24.73 4.04
CA PRO A 275 -37.01 -25.74 4.32
C PRO A 275 -36.86 -26.74 3.17
N HIS A 276 -35.69 -27.37 3.16
CA HIS A 276 -35.09 -28.14 2.08
C HIS A 276 -35.97 -29.23 1.43
N ILE A 277 -36.07 -29.20 0.10
CA ILE A 277 -36.32 -30.41 -0.72
C ILE A 277 -35.13 -30.57 -1.67
N LYS A 278 -34.43 -31.70 -1.53
CA LYS A 278 -33.30 -32.12 -2.36
C LYS A 278 -33.81 -32.51 -3.75
N LEU A 279 -33.43 -31.77 -4.78
CA LEU A 279 -33.48 -32.25 -6.16
C LEU A 279 -32.06 -32.51 -6.64
N ASN A 280 -31.81 -33.78 -6.94
CA ASN A 280 -30.55 -34.39 -7.30
C ASN A 280 -30.29 -34.16 -8.79
N VAL A 281 -29.31 -33.34 -9.16
CA VAL A 281 -28.73 -33.36 -10.51
C VAL A 281 -27.22 -33.39 -10.38
N GLN A 282 -26.67 -34.51 -10.83
CA GLN A 282 -25.30 -34.94 -10.72
C GLN A 282 -24.40 -34.07 -11.61
N GLY A 283 -23.54 -33.29 -10.97
CA GLY A 283 -22.46 -32.51 -11.58
C GLY A 283 -21.53 -32.06 -10.47
N SER A 284 -20.38 -32.71 -10.36
CA SER A 284 -19.40 -32.60 -9.28
C SER A 284 -19.13 -31.16 -8.82
N SER A 285 -19.61 -30.81 -7.62
CA SER A 285 -19.10 -29.66 -6.88
C SER A 285 -18.94 -30.04 -5.41
N LEU A 286 -17.72 -29.86 -4.90
CA LEU A 286 -17.36 -29.92 -3.49
C LEU A 286 -18.11 -28.80 -2.74
N ARG A 287 -19.37 -29.06 -2.40
CA ARG A 287 -20.24 -28.13 -1.68
C ARG A 287 -21.08 -28.92 -0.68
N SER A 288 -20.45 -29.32 0.41
CA SER A 288 -21.15 -29.66 1.65
C SER A 288 -20.54 -28.84 2.79
N LEU A 289 -21.41 -28.30 3.65
CA LEU A 289 -21.13 -27.39 4.78
C LEU A 289 -21.25 -25.89 4.44
N TYR A 290 -22.43 -25.48 3.96
CA TYR A 290 -22.86 -24.09 4.04
C TYR A 290 -23.48 -23.82 5.43
N LYS A 291 -22.62 -23.67 6.43
CA LYS A 291 -22.97 -23.09 7.74
C LYS A 291 -22.17 -21.79 7.88
N ARG A 292 -22.77 -20.69 7.39
CA ARG A 292 -22.47 -19.28 7.69
C ARG A 292 -21.08 -18.98 8.26
N SER A 293 -20.04 -19.25 7.48
CA SER A 293 -18.75 -18.57 7.53
C SER A 293 -18.20 -18.62 6.11
N ALA A 294 -17.75 -17.47 5.58
CA ALA A 294 -17.08 -17.36 4.29
C ALA A 294 -15.66 -17.96 4.33
N GLY A 295 -15.46 -19.04 5.08
CA GLY A 295 -14.16 -19.68 5.25
C GLY A 295 -13.80 -20.49 4.00
N ARG A 296 -12.79 -20.00 3.27
CA ARG A 296 -12.06 -20.71 2.19
C ARG A 296 -12.78 -20.80 0.83
N VAL A 297 -13.04 -19.65 0.22
CA VAL A 297 -13.13 -19.58 -1.25
C VAL A 297 -11.69 -19.54 -1.80
N ALA A 298 -11.42 -20.41 -2.78
CA ALA A 298 -10.11 -20.61 -3.39
C ALA A 298 -9.48 -19.29 -3.88
N PHE A 299 -8.15 -19.19 -3.71
CA PHE A 299 -7.31 -18.07 -4.14
C PHE A 299 -7.71 -17.50 -5.49
N THR A 300 -7.63 -16.18 -5.62
CA THR A 300 -7.55 -15.53 -6.93
C THR A 300 -6.32 -16.08 -7.65
N MET A 301 -6.36 -16.19 -8.98
CA MET A 301 -5.30 -16.86 -9.77
C MET A 301 -3.90 -16.31 -9.49
N ASP A 302 -3.78 -15.02 -9.15
CA ASP A 302 -2.54 -14.39 -8.68
C ASP A 302 -2.85 -13.26 -7.68
N PRO A 303 -2.62 -13.47 -6.37
CA PRO A 303 -2.93 -12.47 -5.35
C PRO A 303 -2.05 -11.21 -5.39
N VAL A 304 -0.82 -11.31 -5.93
CA VAL A 304 0.11 -10.17 -6.00
C VAL A 304 -0.34 -9.18 -7.07
N ARG A 305 -0.82 -9.69 -8.22
CA ARG A 305 -1.46 -8.89 -9.27
C ARG A 305 -2.61 -8.05 -8.70
N ASP A 306 -3.46 -8.66 -7.89
CA ASP A 306 -4.67 -8.00 -7.38
C ASP A 306 -4.33 -6.85 -6.43
N LEU A 307 -3.30 -7.04 -5.61
CA LEU A 307 -2.77 -6.00 -4.74
C LEU A 307 -2.05 -4.90 -5.53
N LEU A 308 -1.34 -5.26 -6.62
CA LEU A 308 -0.69 -4.31 -7.51
C LEU A 308 -1.72 -3.40 -8.19
N ILE A 309 -2.81 -3.97 -8.73
CA ILE A 309 -3.90 -3.20 -9.32
C ILE A 309 -4.48 -2.25 -8.27
N TRP A 310 -4.74 -2.74 -7.05
CA TRP A 310 -5.27 -1.92 -5.95
C TRP A 310 -4.36 -0.73 -5.58
N ALA A 311 -3.03 -0.89 -5.62
CA ALA A 311 -2.08 0.18 -5.36
C ALA A 311 -2.00 1.18 -6.53
N VAL A 312 -2.00 0.70 -7.77
CA VAL A 312 -1.86 1.51 -8.99
C VAL A 312 -3.09 2.38 -9.24
N VAL A 313 -4.31 1.85 -9.04
CA VAL A 313 -5.53 2.65 -9.25
C VAL A 313 -5.67 3.82 -8.27
N GLN A 314 -4.98 3.78 -7.13
CA GLN A 314 -4.93 4.86 -6.13
C GLN A 314 -3.72 5.78 -6.29
N ASN A 315 -2.93 5.63 -7.36
CA ASN A 315 -1.70 6.38 -7.61
C ASN A 315 -0.65 6.30 -6.46
N ARG A 316 -0.53 5.14 -5.79
CA ARG A 316 0.42 4.94 -4.69
C ARG A 316 1.76 4.42 -5.20
N ARG A 317 2.65 5.32 -5.60
CA ARG A 317 3.96 4.99 -6.23
C ARG A 317 4.76 3.97 -5.44
N GLU A 318 5.23 4.31 -4.24
CA GLU A 318 6.17 3.50 -3.45
C GLU A 318 5.62 2.09 -3.12
N LEU A 319 4.33 2.01 -2.74
CA LEU A 319 3.69 0.71 -2.50
C LEU A 319 3.64 -0.15 -3.76
N ALA A 320 3.27 0.45 -4.90
CA ALA A 320 3.19 -0.28 -6.16
C ALA A 320 4.58 -0.80 -6.59
N GLU A 321 5.67 -0.07 -6.29
CA GLU A 321 7.04 -0.54 -6.54
C GLU A 321 7.41 -1.76 -5.70
N ILE A 322 7.11 -1.72 -4.40
CA ILE A 322 7.35 -2.86 -3.48
C ILE A 322 6.57 -4.09 -3.94
N ILE A 323 5.30 -3.91 -4.34
CA ILE A 323 4.44 -5.01 -4.79
C ILE A 323 4.89 -5.55 -6.15
N TRP A 324 5.28 -4.68 -7.10
CA TRP A 324 5.78 -5.10 -8.41
C TRP A 324 7.05 -5.94 -8.30
N ALA A 325 7.95 -5.61 -7.35
CA ALA A 325 9.12 -6.43 -7.06
C ALA A 325 8.77 -7.87 -6.66
N GLN A 326 7.59 -8.11 -6.10
CA GLN A 326 7.09 -9.46 -5.72
C GLN A 326 6.26 -10.15 -6.83
N SER A 327 5.99 -9.48 -7.95
CA SER A 327 5.16 -10.02 -9.03
C SER A 327 5.85 -11.17 -9.80
N GLN A 328 5.05 -12.13 -10.27
CA GLN A 328 5.53 -13.26 -11.09
C GLN A 328 5.58 -12.92 -12.58
N ASP A 329 4.49 -12.34 -13.11
CA ASP A 329 4.37 -11.90 -14.51
C ASP A 329 4.75 -10.42 -14.61
N CYS A 330 6.04 -10.10 -14.46
CA CYS A 330 6.48 -8.73 -14.21
C CYS A 330 6.41 -7.83 -15.45
N MET A 331 6.68 -8.36 -16.65
CA MET A 331 6.57 -7.58 -17.88
C MET A 331 5.11 -7.28 -18.23
N ALA A 332 4.21 -8.26 -18.20
CA ALA A 332 2.81 -8.01 -18.50
C ALA A 332 2.18 -7.12 -17.42
N ALA A 333 2.57 -7.28 -16.15
CA ALA A 333 2.12 -6.42 -15.07
C ALA A 333 2.54 -4.97 -15.28
N ALA A 334 3.81 -4.71 -15.60
CA ALA A 334 4.30 -3.36 -15.85
C ALA A 334 3.56 -2.68 -17.03
N LEU A 335 3.35 -3.41 -18.14
CA LEU A 335 2.61 -2.90 -19.29
C LEU A 335 1.13 -2.67 -18.98
N ALA A 336 0.50 -3.54 -18.18
CA ALA A 336 -0.88 -3.34 -17.74
C ALA A 336 -1.03 -2.16 -16.78
N CYS A 337 -0.08 -1.95 -15.85
CA CYS A 337 -0.04 -0.77 -14.99
C CYS A 337 0.09 0.51 -15.82
N SER A 338 1.01 0.53 -16.79
CA SER A 338 1.19 1.64 -17.72
C SER A 338 -0.10 1.94 -18.51
N LYS A 339 -0.80 0.89 -18.99
CA LYS A 339 -2.11 1.04 -19.66
C LYS A 339 -3.15 1.67 -18.74
N ILE A 340 -3.31 1.14 -17.53
CA ILE A 340 -4.33 1.59 -16.57
C ILE A 340 -4.09 3.06 -16.23
N LEU A 341 -2.85 3.43 -15.89
CA LEU A 341 -2.49 4.80 -15.55
C LEU A 341 -2.69 5.77 -16.73
N LYS A 342 -2.28 5.41 -17.96
CA LYS A 342 -2.49 6.25 -19.16
C LYS A 342 -3.96 6.43 -19.52
N GLU A 343 -4.85 5.49 -19.19
CA GLU A 343 -6.30 5.70 -19.37
C GLU A 343 -6.93 6.48 -18.23
N LEU A 344 -6.48 6.25 -16.98
CA LEU A 344 -6.94 7.02 -15.82
C LEU A 344 -6.59 8.51 -15.98
N ALA A 345 -5.35 8.82 -16.38
CA ALA A 345 -4.86 10.17 -16.59
C ALA A 345 -5.59 10.93 -17.72
N LYS A 346 -6.26 10.24 -18.65
CA LYS A 346 -7.06 10.89 -19.71
C LYS A 346 -8.44 11.33 -19.22
N GLU A 347 -8.93 10.70 -18.17
CA GLU A 347 -10.27 10.92 -17.63
C GLU A 347 -10.25 11.78 -16.36
N GLU A 348 -9.06 12.00 -15.79
CA GLU A 348 -8.81 12.84 -14.63
C GLU A 348 -8.77 14.32 -15.06
N GLU A 349 -9.39 15.19 -14.25
CA GLU A 349 -9.47 16.64 -14.54
C GLU A 349 -8.33 17.43 -13.89
N ASP A 350 -7.73 16.91 -12.81
CA ASP A 350 -6.67 17.59 -12.04
C ASP A 350 -5.29 17.38 -12.67
N THR A 351 -4.67 18.47 -13.13
CA THR A 351 -3.41 18.46 -13.89
C THR A 351 -2.26 17.81 -13.13
N ASP A 352 -2.12 18.11 -11.83
CA ASP A 352 -0.97 17.62 -11.05
C ASP A 352 -1.03 16.09 -10.92
N THR A 353 -2.22 15.55 -10.64
CA THR A 353 -2.43 14.11 -10.58
C THR A 353 -2.30 13.43 -11.93
N THR A 354 -2.69 14.11 -13.03
CA THR A 354 -2.53 13.57 -14.39
C THR A 354 -1.06 13.42 -14.76
N ASP A 355 -0.24 14.42 -14.43
CA ASP A 355 1.20 14.41 -14.69
C ASP A 355 1.91 13.34 -13.86
N ASP A 356 1.55 13.21 -12.57
CA ASP A 356 2.05 12.15 -11.69
C ASP A 356 1.71 10.75 -12.22
N MET A 357 0.47 10.54 -12.68
CA MET A 357 0.04 9.26 -13.26
C MET A 357 0.77 8.94 -14.56
N LEU A 358 1.00 9.94 -15.43
CA LEU A 358 1.75 9.78 -16.67
C LEU A 358 3.23 9.48 -16.41
N ALA A 359 3.86 10.18 -15.47
CA ALA A 359 5.23 9.91 -15.03
C ALA A 359 5.36 8.49 -14.47
N LEU A 360 4.42 8.06 -13.62
CA LEU A 360 4.40 6.69 -13.11
C LEU A 360 4.18 5.66 -14.23
N ALA A 361 3.34 5.96 -15.22
CA ALA A 361 3.10 5.08 -16.36
C ALA A 361 4.34 4.91 -17.25
N GLU A 362 5.13 5.97 -17.42
CA GLU A 362 6.41 5.95 -18.13
C GLU A 362 7.47 5.16 -17.35
N GLN A 363 7.52 5.31 -16.02
CA GLN A 363 8.40 4.49 -15.17
C GLN A 363 8.10 2.99 -15.31
N TYR A 364 6.83 2.59 -15.33
CA TYR A 364 6.46 1.19 -15.58
C TYR A 364 6.78 0.73 -17.01
N GLU A 365 6.66 1.60 -18.02
CA GLU A 365 7.12 1.30 -19.38
C GLU A 365 8.64 1.05 -19.39
N HIS A 366 9.43 1.87 -18.70
CA HIS A 366 10.87 1.71 -18.57
C HIS A 366 11.24 0.42 -17.82
N LYS A 367 10.54 0.06 -16.74
CA LYS A 367 10.73 -1.21 -16.03
C LYS A 367 10.48 -2.42 -16.94
N ALA A 368 9.43 -2.38 -17.77
CA ALA A 368 9.17 -3.43 -18.75
C ALA A 368 10.29 -3.54 -19.80
N ILE A 369 10.82 -2.41 -20.28
CA ILE A 369 11.96 -2.37 -21.21
C ILE A 369 13.21 -2.96 -20.56
N GLY A 370 13.52 -2.58 -19.33
CA GLY A 370 14.70 -3.05 -18.58
C GLY A 370 14.69 -4.57 -18.40
N VAL A 371 13.58 -5.13 -17.92
CA VAL A 371 13.41 -6.58 -17.75
C VAL A 371 13.49 -7.30 -19.11
N PHE A 372 12.82 -6.79 -20.13
CA PHE A 372 12.87 -7.40 -21.47
C PHE A 372 14.27 -7.36 -22.07
N THR A 373 15.02 -6.29 -21.86
CA THR A 373 16.40 -6.14 -22.34
C THR A 373 17.30 -7.20 -21.73
N GLU A 374 17.19 -7.43 -20.42
CA GLU A 374 17.97 -8.47 -19.72
C GLU A 374 17.58 -9.87 -20.18
N CYS A 375 16.28 -10.14 -20.38
CA CYS A 375 15.80 -11.38 -20.97
C CYS A 375 16.37 -11.62 -22.37
N TYR A 376 16.32 -10.60 -23.22
CA TYR A 376 16.78 -10.68 -24.61
C TYR A 376 18.29 -10.90 -24.71
N ARG A 377 19.10 -10.24 -23.85
CA ARG A 377 20.56 -10.42 -23.82
C ARG A 377 20.98 -11.84 -23.44
N LYS A 378 20.21 -12.55 -22.62
CA LYS A 378 20.53 -13.91 -22.17
C LYS A 378 20.06 -14.97 -23.16
N ASP A 379 18.82 -14.88 -23.65
CA ASP A 379 18.26 -15.82 -24.62
C ASP A 379 17.19 -15.14 -25.48
N GLU A 380 17.53 -14.86 -26.74
CA GLU A 380 16.65 -14.19 -27.70
C GLU A 380 15.38 -15.00 -28.00
N GLU A 381 15.46 -16.33 -28.10
CA GLU A 381 14.31 -17.16 -28.47
C GLU A 381 13.29 -17.27 -27.32
N ARG A 382 13.77 -17.42 -26.07
CA ARG A 382 12.90 -17.41 -24.89
C ARG A 382 12.27 -16.05 -24.68
N ALA A 383 13.01 -14.96 -24.87
CA ALA A 383 12.48 -13.60 -24.79
C ALA A 383 11.40 -13.35 -25.85
N GLN A 384 11.56 -13.86 -27.08
CA GLN A 384 10.53 -13.78 -28.12
C GLN A 384 9.24 -14.52 -27.73
N LYS A 385 9.34 -15.73 -27.17
CA LYS A 385 8.18 -16.47 -26.64
C LYS A 385 7.44 -15.70 -25.55
N LEU A 386 8.17 -14.91 -24.76
CA LEU A 386 7.60 -14.09 -23.69
C LEU A 386 6.69 -12.95 -24.23
N LEU A 387 6.92 -12.48 -25.45
CA LEU A 387 6.07 -11.47 -26.10
C LEU A 387 4.74 -12.05 -26.62
N THR A 388 4.76 -13.29 -27.09
CA THR A 388 3.64 -13.97 -27.76
C THR A 388 2.80 -14.85 -26.84
N ARG A 389 3.30 -15.19 -25.64
CA ARG A 389 2.58 -16.02 -24.68
C ARG A 389 1.25 -15.38 -24.27
N VAL A 390 0.24 -16.22 -24.07
CA VAL A 390 -1.05 -15.81 -23.54
C VAL A 390 -1.00 -15.84 -22.01
N SER A 391 -0.98 -14.67 -21.37
CA SER A 391 -1.03 -14.58 -19.91
C SER A 391 -2.45 -14.86 -19.40
N GLU A 392 -2.61 -15.93 -18.62
CA GLU A 392 -3.88 -16.24 -17.94
C GLU A 392 -4.13 -15.22 -16.79
N ALA A 393 -3.08 -14.59 -16.24
CA ALA A 393 -3.18 -13.56 -15.21
C ALA A 393 -3.78 -12.24 -15.73
N TRP A 394 -3.52 -11.85 -16.98
CA TRP A 394 -4.00 -10.56 -17.53
C TRP A 394 -5.11 -10.72 -18.59
N GLY A 395 -6.04 -11.64 -18.35
CA GLY A 395 -7.28 -11.77 -19.13
C GLY A 395 -7.08 -12.39 -20.52
N LYS A 396 -6.13 -13.32 -20.67
CA LYS A 396 -5.77 -14.03 -21.91
C LYS A 396 -5.29 -13.10 -23.04
N THR A 397 -4.56 -12.07 -22.67
CA THR A 397 -3.86 -11.17 -23.58
C THR A 397 -2.38 -11.53 -23.69
N THR A 398 -1.69 -10.96 -24.68
CA THR A 398 -0.24 -11.10 -24.85
C THR A 398 0.44 -9.81 -24.43
N CYS A 399 1.70 -9.89 -24.00
CA CYS A 399 2.49 -8.71 -23.62
C CYS A 399 2.56 -7.70 -24.76
N LEU A 400 2.76 -8.17 -26.00
CA LEU A 400 2.79 -7.30 -27.19
C LEU A 400 1.44 -6.58 -27.38
N GLN A 401 0.32 -7.28 -27.20
CA GLN A 401 -0.99 -6.66 -27.35
C GLN A 401 -1.26 -5.59 -26.29
N LEU A 402 -0.85 -5.82 -25.03
CA LEU A 402 -0.98 -4.82 -23.97
C LEU A 402 -0.14 -3.57 -24.26
N ALA A 403 1.09 -3.73 -24.72
CA ALA A 403 1.96 -2.61 -25.09
C ALA A 403 1.36 -1.75 -26.22
N LEU A 404 0.76 -2.38 -27.23
CA LEU A 404 0.11 -1.68 -28.35
C LEU A 404 -1.15 -0.95 -27.92
N GLU A 405 -2.00 -1.59 -27.10
CA GLU A 405 -3.21 -0.96 -26.57
C GLU A 405 -2.90 0.20 -25.61
N ALA A 406 -1.75 0.15 -24.93
CA ALA A 406 -1.23 1.23 -24.08
C ALA A 406 -0.55 2.37 -24.86
N LYS A 407 -0.27 2.17 -26.15
CA LYS A 407 0.57 3.06 -26.98
C LYS A 407 1.97 3.27 -26.36
N ASN A 408 2.58 2.19 -25.87
CA ASN A 408 3.94 2.19 -25.31
C ASN A 408 4.97 2.19 -26.45
N MET A 409 5.26 3.37 -26.97
CA MET A 409 6.12 3.57 -28.13
C MET A 409 7.56 3.17 -27.86
N ASN A 410 8.10 3.48 -26.67
CA ASN A 410 9.47 3.16 -26.30
C ASN A 410 9.65 1.65 -26.24
N PHE A 411 8.69 0.94 -25.63
CA PHE A 411 8.73 -0.53 -25.54
C PHE A 411 8.66 -1.20 -26.92
N VAL A 412 7.75 -0.80 -27.81
CA VAL A 412 7.60 -1.42 -29.15
C VAL A 412 8.79 -1.08 -30.07
N SER A 413 9.41 0.08 -29.87
CA SER A 413 10.58 0.51 -30.66
C SER A 413 11.88 -0.19 -30.24
N HIS A 414 11.89 -0.91 -29.11
CA HIS A 414 13.04 -1.65 -28.62
C HIS A 414 13.58 -2.65 -29.66
N GLY A 415 14.91 -2.74 -29.80
CA GLY A 415 15.58 -3.53 -30.83
C GLY A 415 15.15 -5.00 -30.87
N GLY A 416 14.99 -5.64 -29.71
CA GLY A 416 14.56 -7.04 -29.63
C GLY A 416 13.11 -7.28 -30.08
N VAL A 417 12.21 -6.31 -29.84
CA VAL A 417 10.82 -6.39 -30.34
C VAL A 417 10.80 -6.17 -31.85
N GLN A 418 11.62 -5.25 -32.38
CA GLN A 418 11.75 -5.03 -33.82
C GLN A 418 12.41 -6.21 -34.54
N ALA A 419 13.37 -6.90 -33.91
CA ALA A 419 13.96 -8.14 -34.41
C ALA A 419 12.89 -9.25 -34.48
N PHE A 420 12.07 -9.40 -33.44
CA PHE A 420 10.92 -10.29 -33.43
C PHE A 420 9.94 -9.98 -34.57
N LEU A 421 9.51 -8.72 -34.72
CA LEU A 421 8.60 -8.30 -35.79
C LEU A 421 9.21 -8.55 -37.18
N THR A 422 10.53 -8.39 -37.32
CA THR A 422 11.24 -8.72 -38.56
C THR A 422 11.21 -10.22 -38.82
N LYS A 423 11.43 -11.07 -37.81
CA LYS A 423 11.29 -12.53 -37.93
C LYS A 423 9.87 -12.95 -38.32
N VAL A 424 8.84 -12.32 -37.73
CA VAL A 424 7.43 -12.53 -38.10
C VAL A 424 7.16 -12.12 -39.55
N TRP A 425 7.73 -10.99 -40.00
CA TRP A 425 7.57 -10.49 -41.37
C TRP A 425 8.16 -11.42 -42.43
N TRP A 426 9.33 -11.98 -42.17
CA TRP A 426 9.98 -12.98 -43.05
C TRP A 426 9.36 -14.38 -42.93
N GLY A 427 8.65 -14.66 -41.83
CA GLY A 427 7.93 -15.91 -41.63
C GLY A 427 8.88 -17.12 -41.60
N LYS A 428 8.69 -18.06 -42.53
CA LYS A 428 9.53 -19.27 -42.64
C LYS A 428 10.84 -19.05 -43.41
N LEU A 429 11.02 -17.87 -44.01
CA LEU A 429 12.23 -17.48 -44.72
C LEU A 429 13.28 -16.97 -43.73
N CYS A 430 14.57 -17.15 -44.05
CA CYS A 430 15.63 -16.54 -43.27
C CYS A 430 15.64 -15.01 -43.49
N VAL A 431 16.02 -14.25 -42.47
CA VAL A 431 16.10 -12.78 -42.50
C VAL A 431 17.27 -12.28 -43.36
N ASP A 432 18.32 -13.09 -43.52
CA ASP A 432 19.53 -12.74 -44.30
C ASP A 432 19.32 -12.71 -45.82
N ASN A 433 18.13 -13.10 -46.27
CA ASN A 433 17.80 -13.07 -47.69
C ASN A 433 17.66 -11.60 -48.16
N GLY A 434 18.44 -11.20 -49.17
CA GLY A 434 18.23 -9.91 -49.84
C GLY A 434 16.89 -9.88 -50.59
N LEU A 435 16.21 -8.73 -50.61
CA LEU A 435 14.92 -8.54 -51.31
C LEU A 435 14.99 -8.95 -52.78
N TRP A 436 16.11 -8.69 -53.46
CA TRP A 436 16.30 -9.05 -54.87
C TRP A 436 16.20 -10.57 -55.08
N ARG A 437 16.74 -11.40 -54.18
CA ARG A 437 16.67 -12.87 -54.29
C ARG A 437 15.24 -13.36 -54.22
N VAL A 438 14.43 -12.74 -53.34
CA VAL A 438 13.00 -13.05 -53.20
C VAL A 438 12.23 -12.64 -54.46
N ILE A 439 12.48 -11.45 -55.00
CA ILE A 439 11.84 -10.96 -56.23
C ILE A 439 12.19 -11.86 -57.42
N THR A 440 13.45 -12.26 -57.57
CA THR A 440 13.87 -13.17 -58.65
C THR A 440 13.18 -14.53 -58.54
N CYS A 441 13.03 -15.08 -57.33
CA CYS A 441 12.31 -16.36 -57.12
C CYS A 441 10.79 -16.24 -57.27
N MET A 442 10.22 -15.05 -57.04
CA MET A 442 8.80 -14.74 -57.25
C MET A 442 8.46 -14.67 -58.74
N LEU A 443 9.36 -14.10 -59.57
CA LEU A 443 9.19 -14.06 -61.03
C LEU A 443 9.48 -15.42 -61.69
N PHE A 444 10.47 -16.15 -61.17
CA PHE A 444 10.89 -17.45 -61.70
C PHE A 444 10.79 -18.55 -60.63
N PHE A 445 9.59 -19.14 -60.49
CA PHE A 445 9.31 -20.19 -59.49
C PHE A 445 10.29 -21.38 -59.47
N PRO A 446 10.85 -21.87 -60.60
CA PRO A 446 11.82 -22.96 -60.57
C PRO A 446 13.08 -22.65 -59.76
N LEU A 447 13.47 -21.38 -59.63
CA LEU A 447 14.64 -20.96 -58.85
C LEU A 447 14.46 -21.17 -57.35
N LEU A 448 13.22 -21.32 -56.86
CA LEU A 448 12.95 -21.64 -55.44
C LEU A 448 13.50 -23.03 -55.04
N TYR A 449 13.60 -23.95 -56.00
CA TYR A 449 14.14 -25.29 -55.75
C TYR A 449 15.67 -25.30 -55.68
N THR A 450 16.33 -24.25 -56.17
CA THR A 450 17.76 -24.03 -55.99
C THR A 450 18.08 -23.51 -54.58
N ASN A 451 19.37 -23.45 -54.22
CA ASN A 451 19.82 -22.90 -52.93
C ASN A 451 19.90 -21.35 -52.91
N LEU A 452 19.22 -20.65 -53.84
CA LEU A 452 19.24 -19.19 -53.92
C LEU A 452 18.52 -18.52 -52.73
N VAL A 453 17.51 -19.18 -52.14
CA VAL A 453 16.76 -18.70 -50.97
C VAL A 453 16.89 -19.68 -49.81
N THR A 454 17.31 -19.16 -48.65
CA THR A 454 17.45 -19.94 -47.42
C THR A 454 16.16 -19.90 -46.60
N PHE A 455 15.72 -21.07 -46.15
CA PHE A 455 14.60 -21.23 -45.24
C PHE A 455 15.13 -21.37 -43.81
N SER A 456 14.44 -20.79 -42.84
CA SER A 456 14.82 -20.92 -41.42
C SER A 456 14.72 -22.38 -41.00
N ARG A 457 15.83 -22.98 -40.57
CA ARG A 457 15.89 -24.37 -40.13
C ARG A 457 15.33 -24.45 -38.71
N GLU A 458 14.03 -24.68 -38.57
CA GLU A 458 13.46 -25.02 -37.26
C GLU A 458 14.21 -26.25 -36.71
N LYS A 459 14.53 -26.24 -35.40
CA LYS A 459 15.41 -27.19 -34.69
C LYS A 459 14.99 -28.68 -34.77
N ARG A 460 13.97 -29.06 -35.56
CA ARG A 460 13.65 -30.46 -35.89
C ARG A 460 14.08 -30.80 -37.32
N LEU A 461 15.08 -31.66 -37.42
CA LEU A 461 15.61 -32.21 -38.67
C LEU A 461 14.56 -33.01 -39.48
N GLN A 462 13.73 -32.35 -40.28
CA GLN A 462 13.06 -33.01 -41.41
C GLN A 462 13.32 -32.26 -42.73
N PRO A 463 13.76 -32.95 -43.79
CA PRO A 463 13.89 -32.35 -45.11
C PRO A 463 12.51 -31.95 -45.63
N MET A 464 12.32 -30.68 -45.96
CA MET A 464 11.04 -30.20 -46.50
C MET A 464 10.84 -30.70 -47.93
N SER A 465 9.65 -31.25 -48.22
CA SER A 465 9.24 -31.60 -49.58
C SER A 465 9.15 -30.37 -50.49
N CYS A 466 9.27 -30.56 -51.81
CA CYS A 466 9.16 -29.50 -52.82
C CYS A 466 7.87 -28.67 -52.68
N LEU A 467 6.73 -29.33 -52.47
CA LEU A 467 5.44 -28.66 -52.26
C LEU A 467 5.38 -27.93 -50.93
N THR A 468 6.02 -28.46 -49.88
CA THR A 468 6.12 -27.77 -48.58
C THR A 468 6.97 -26.51 -48.69
N ARG A 469 8.05 -26.51 -49.49
CA ARG A 469 8.88 -25.31 -49.76
C ARG A 469 8.09 -24.24 -50.50
N LEU A 470 7.36 -24.62 -51.56
CA LEU A 470 6.49 -23.71 -52.31
C LEU A 470 5.41 -23.09 -51.42
N ARG A 471 4.73 -23.92 -50.63
CA ARG A 471 3.73 -23.44 -49.66
C ARG A 471 4.35 -22.53 -48.61
N ALA A 472 5.51 -22.90 -48.05
CA ALA A 472 6.20 -22.08 -47.05
C ALA A 472 6.60 -20.70 -47.60
N PHE A 473 7.04 -20.63 -48.86
CA PHE A 473 7.39 -19.38 -49.54
C PHE A 473 6.17 -18.46 -49.70
N PHE A 474 5.06 -18.95 -50.26
CA PHE A 474 3.85 -18.15 -50.46
C PHE A 474 3.09 -17.83 -49.17
N THR A 475 3.34 -18.55 -48.07
CA THR A 475 2.79 -18.20 -46.75
C THR A 475 3.56 -17.09 -46.05
N ALA A 476 4.73 -16.67 -46.54
CA ALA A 476 5.52 -15.61 -45.91
C ALA A 476 4.88 -14.22 -46.14
N PRO A 477 4.66 -13.40 -45.08
CA PRO A 477 4.01 -12.09 -45.22
C PRO A 477 4.71 -11.16 -46.22
N ILE A 478 6.05 -11.17 -46.25
CA ILE A 478 6.83 -10.37 -47.21
C ILE A 478 6.52 -10.73 -48.67
N VAL A 479 6.28 -12.01 -48.98
CA VAL A 479 5.93 -12.46 -50.34
C VAL A 479 4.50 -12.04 -50.67
N ILE A 480 3.57 -12.17 -49.72
CA ILE A 480 2.18 -11.71 -49.87
C ILE A 480 2.15 -10.20 -50.15
N PHE A 481 2.96 -9.43 -49.42
CA PHE A 481 3.11 -7.98 -49.61
C PHE A 481 3.66 -7.63 -51.00
N LEU A 482 4.73 -8.28 -51.45
CA LEU A 482 5.32 -8.04 -52.77
C LEU A 482 4.36 -8.44 -53.92
N MET A 483 3.64 -9.56 -53.78
CA MET A 483 2.58 -9.95 -54.73
C MET A 483 1.45 -8.93 -54.76
N ASN A 484 1.03 -8.41 -53.61
CA ASN A 484 0.00 -7.38 -53.53
C ASN A 484 0.47 -6.07 -54.19
N ILE A 485 1.72 -5.65 -53.97
CA ILE A 485 2.31 -4.48 -54.63
C ILE A 485 2.32 -4.66 -56.14
N LEU A 486 2.87 -5.76 -56.63
CA LEU A 486 2.98 -6.02 -58.07
C LEU A 486 1.59 -6.03 -58.72
N SER A 487 0.64 -6.71 -58.08
CA SER A 487 -0.76 -6.75 -58.50
C SER A 487 -1.36 -5.33 -58.54
N TYR A 488 -1.17 -4.52 -57.50
CA TYR A 488 -1.69 -3.15 -57.45
C TYR A 488 -1.10 -2.23 -58.54
N PHE A 489 0.20 -2.34 -58.83
CA PHE A 489 0.81 -1.61 -59.94
C PHE A 489 0.25 -2.04 -61.30
N THR A 490 0.05 -3.34 -61.52
CA THR A 490 -0.61 -3.83 -62.74
C THR A 490 -2.03 -3.29 -62.86
N PHE A 491 -2.78 -3.22 -61.77
CA PHE A 491 -4.11 -2.59 -61.74
C PHE A 491 -4.04 -1.12 -62.14
N LEU A 492 -3.12 -0.33 -61.58
CA LEU A 492 -2.98 1.09 -61.93
C LEU A 492 -2.60 1.30 -63.40
N LEU A 493 -1.68 0.50 -63.93
CA LEU A 493 -1.30 0.57 -65.35
C LEU A 493 -2.45 0.20 -66.27
N LEU A 494 -3.20 -0.86 -65.94
CA LEU A 494 -4.38 -1.26 -66.69
C LEU A 494 -5.48 -0.20 -66.63
N PHE A 495 -5.72 0.39 -65.44
CA PHE A 495 -6.68 1.47 -65.24
C PHE A 495 -6.32 2.70 -66.07
N ALA A 496 -5.05 3.12 -66.03
CA ALA A 496 -4.57 4.24 -66.82
C ALA A 496 -4.72 3.97 -68.33
N TYR A 497 -4.37 2.76 -68.77
CA TYR A 497 -4.53 2.36 -70.17
C TYR A 497 -5.99 2.42 -70.63
N VAL A 498 -6.92 1.87 -69.84
CA VAL A 498 -8.37 1.92 -70.16
C VAL A 498 -8.89 3.35 -70.18
N LEU A 499 -8.51 4.19 -69.21
CA LEU A 499 -8.96 5.60 -69.15
C LEU A 499 -8.45 6.47 -70.32
N MET A 500 -7.25 6.19 -70.82
CA MET A 500 -6.62 6.95 -71.89
C MET A 500 -6.98 6.43 -73.29
N VAL A 501 -7.02 5.11 -73.48
CA VAL A 501 -7.08 4.46 -74.81
C VAL A 501 -8.43 3.80 -75.09
N ASP A 502 -9.00 3.08 -74.13
CA ASP A 502 -10.11 2.13 -74.37
C ASP A 502 -11.42 2.51 -73.66
N PHE A 503 -11.66 3.81 -73.48
CA PHE A 503 -12.87 4.33 -72.83
C PHE A 503 -14.01 4.46 -73.84
N GLN A 504 -14.86 3.44 -73.92
CA GLN A 504 -15.94 3.32 -74.91
C GLN A 504 -17.32 3.41 -74.25
N PRO A 505 -18.38 3.84 -74.97
CA PRO A 505 -19.75 3.87 -74.43
C PRO A 505 -20.32 2.47 -74.15
N THR A 506 -19.78 1.44 -74.80
CA THR A 506 -20.06 0.04 -74.49
C THR A 506 -18.86 -0.56 -73.77
N PRO A 507 -19.04 -1.23 -72.63
CA PRO A 507 -17.90 -1.67 -71.84
C PRO A 507 -17.09 -2.75 -72.54
N SER A 508 -15.79 -2.51 -72.66
CA SER A 508 -14.85 -3.48 -73.23
C SER A 508 -14.55 -4.61 -72.23
N TRP A 509 -14.04 -5.74 -72.71
CA TRP A 509 -13.64 -6.84 -71.81
C TRP A 509 -12.55 -6.41 -70.80
N ARG A 510 -11.77 -5.37 -71.11
CA ARG A 510 -10.74 -4.80 -70.23
C ARG A 510 -11.37 -3.97 -69.12
N GLU A 511 -12.45 -3.24 -69.41
CA GLU A 511 -13.25 -2.55 -68.40
C GLU A 511 -13.90 -3.55 -67.43
N TYR A 512 -14.46 -4.65 -67.94
CA TYR A 512 -14.98 -5.74 -67.10
C TYR A 512 -13.91 -6.36 -66.19
N LEU A 513 -12.67 -6.50 -66.67
CA LEU A 513 -11.55 -6.98 -65.86
C LEU A 513 -11.23 -6.01 -64.71
N ILE A 514 -11.25 -4.70 -64.95
CA ILE A 514 -11.06 -3.67 -63.90
C ILE A 514 -12.21 -3.72 -62.89
N TYR A 515 -13.46 -3.86 -63.33
CA TYR A 515 -14.61 -3.97 -62.43
C TYR A 515 -14.53 -5.20 -61.54
N PHE A 516 -14.17 -6.35 -62.12
CA PHE A 516 -13.95 -7.58 -61.36
C PHE A 516 -12.83 -7.40 -60.31
N TRP A 517 -11.75 -6.71 -60.68
CA TRP A 517 -10.64 -6.43 -59.77
C TRP A 517 -11.05 -5.46 -58.64
N LEU A 518 -11.76 -4.38 -58.96
CA LEU A 518 -12.25 -3.44 -57.96
C LEU A 518 -13.21 -4.14 -56.99
N PHE A 519 -14.09 -5.01 -57.51
CA PHE A 519 -14.97 -5.83 -56.70
C PHE A 519 -14.18 -6.76 -55.77
N SER A 520 -13.11 -7.40 -56.25
CA SER A 520 -12.29 -8.28 -55.40
C SER A 520 -11.57 -7.53 -54.29
N LEU A 521 -11.12 -6.29 -54.53
CA LEU A 521 -10.57 -5.42 -53.49
C LEU A 521 -11.63 -5.06 -52.45
N VAL A 522 -12.85 -4.70 -52.86
CA VAL A 522 -13.96 -4.41 -51.96
C VAL A 522 -14.33 -5.64 -51.11
N CYS A 523 -14.32 -6.84 -51.70
CA CYS A 523 -14.52 -8.09 -50.96
C CYS A 523 -13.45 -8.33 -49.89
N GLU A 524 -12.19 -7.98 -50.15
CA GLU A 524 -11.12 -8.12 -49.15
C GLU A 524 -11.26 -7.08 -48.02
N GLU A 525 -11.56 -5.83 -48.33
CA GLU A 525 -11.82 -4.79 -47.32
C GLU A 525 -13.01 -5.17 -46.43
N THR A 526 -14.11 -5.62 -47.04
CA THR A 526 -15.29 -6.09 -46.29
C THR A 526 -14.98 -7.34 -45.44
N ARG A 527 -14.17 -8.27 -45.93
CA ARG A 527 -13.67 -9.39 -45.13
C ARG A 527 -12.86 -8.88 -43.94
N GLN A 528 -11.96 -7.91 -44.10
CA GLN A 528 -11.14 -7.39 -42.99
C GLN A 528 -12.00 -6.75 -41.90
N VAL A 529 -13.02 -5.98 -42.28
CA VAL A 529 -14.01 -5.41 -41.35
C VAL A 529 -14.76 -6.52 -40.60
N TRP A 530 -15.18 -7.59 -41.29
CA TRP A 530 -15.91 -8.72 -40.70
C TRP A 530 -15.03 -9.71 -39.92
N ALA A 531 -13.77 -9.85 -40.30
CA ALA A 531 -12.75 -10.64 -39.61
C ALA A 531 -12.27 -9.93 -38.33
N GLY A 532 -12.42 -8.60 -38.30
CA GLY A 532 -12.42 -7.77 -37.10
C GLY A 532 -13.29 -8.39 -36.00
N ARG A 533 -12.79 -8.36 -34.76
CA ARG A 533 -13.25 -9.19 -33.63
C ARG A 533 -14.79 -9.17 -33.41
N PRO A 534 -15.48 -10.32 -33.54
CA PRO A 534 -16.86 -10.48 -33.04
C PRO A 534 -16.81 -10.74 -31.53
N GLY A 535 -17.20 -9.76 -30.72
CA GLY A 535 -17.26 -9.94 -29.26
C GLY A 535 -17.48 -8.68 -28.39
N ALA A 536 -17.51 -7.47 -28.95
CA ALA A 536 -17.80 -6.26 -28.18
C ALA A 536 -18.67 -5.29 -29.00
N GLY A 537 -19.96 -5.20 -28.67
CA GLY A 537 -20.93 -4.34 -29.34
C GLY A 537 -20.59 -2.84 -29.35
N ARG A 538 -19.60 -2.38 -28.55
CA ARG A 538 -19.05 -1.00 -28.61
C ARG A 538 -17.77 -0.86 -29.43
N GLY A 539 -16.94 -1.90 -29.51
CA GLY A 539 -15.68 -1.86 -30.27
C GLY A 539 -15.90 -1.93 -31.79
N HIS A 540 -16.99 -2.57 -32.20
CA HIS A 540 -17.44 -2.54 -33.59
C HIS A 540 -17.71 -1.09 -34.02
N ARG A 541 -18.42 -0.31 -33.19
CA ARG A 541 -18.78 1.09 -33.46
C ARG A 541 -17.57 2.02 -33.61
N ARG A 542 -16.56 1.96 -32.72
CA ARG A 542 -15.35 2.81 -32.88
C ARG A 542 -14.51 2.46 -34.11
N ARG A 543 -14.34 1.16 -34.43
CA ARG A 543 -13.54 0.76 -35.61
C ARG A 543 -14.31 1.00 -36.91
N THR A 544 -15.64 0.88 -36.92
CA THR A 544 -16.48 1.34 -38.04
C THR A 544 -16.48 2.86 -38.16
N ASP A 545 -16.54 3.62 -37.06
CA ASP A 545 -16.54 5.09 -37.10
C ASP A 545 -15.19 5.65 -37.58
N THR A 546 -14.06 5.00 -37.22
CA THR A 546 -12.72 5.41 -37.71
C THR A 546 -12.46 4.92 -39.14
N ALA A 547 -12.93 3.73 -39.53
CA ALA A 547 -12.75 3.21 -40.88
C ALA A 547 -13.66 3.89 -41.92
N LEU A 548 -14.84 4.37 -41.50
CA LEU A 548 -15.73 5.15 -42.36
C LEU A 548 -15.29 6.62 -42.47
N GLY A 549 -14.52 7.14 -41.50
CA GLY A 549 -13.99 8.50 -41.48
C GLY A 549 -12.58 8.69 -42.07
N ALA A 550 -11.85 7.60 -42.36
CA ALA A 550 -10.52 7.64 -42.99
C ALA A 550 -10.62 7.49 -44.52
N PRO A 551 -9.65 8.00 -45.31
CA PRO A 551 -9.60 7.82 -46.77
C PRO A 551 -9.52 6.34 -47.22
N GLU A 552 -9.43 5.39 -46.29
CA GLU A 552 -9.50 3.95 -46.53
C GLU A 552 -10.93 3.45 -46.82
N GLY A 553 -11.97 4.16 -46.36
CA GLY A 553 -13.37 3.93 -46.75
C GLY A 553 -13.69 4.28 -48.22
N SER A 554 -12.72 4.86 -48.95
CA SER A 554 -12.88 5.37 -50.33
C SER A 554 -13.36 4.29 -51.33
N HIS A 555 -12.96 3.02 -51.17
CA HIS A 555 -13.38 1.94 -52.09
C HIS A 555 -14.89 1.69 -52.05
N THR A 556 -15.52 1.90 -50.89
CA THR A 556 -16.98 1.75 -50.71
C THR A 556 -17.76 2.97 -51.21
N ALA A 557 -17.15 4.16 -51.15
CA ALA A 557 -17.71 5.41 -51.67
C ALA A 557 -17.59 5.55 -53.21
N GLN A 558 -16.80 4.69 -53.87
CA GLN A 558 -16.59 4.66 -55.33
C GLN A 558 -17.50 3.67 -56.07
N LEU A 559 -18.22 2.77 -55.38
CA LEU A 559 -19.27 1.92 -55.97
C LEU A 559 -20.43 2.73 -56.61
N PRO A 560 -20.91 3.84 -56.02
CA PRO A 560 -21.92 4.71 -56.64
C PRO A 560 -21.43 5.34 -57.95
N VAL A 561 -20.14 5.69 -58.05
CA VAL A 561 -19.51 6.20 -59.28
C VAL A 561 -19.52 5.13 -60.38
N MET A 562 -19.29 3.87 -60.01
CA MET A 562 -19.38 2.72 -60.91
C MET A 562 -20.81 2.46 -61.41
N LEU A 563 -21.84 2.81 -60.62
CA LEU A 563 -23.26 2.70 -61.00
C LEU A 563 -23.72 3.84 -61.92
N LEU A 564 -23.16 5.04 -61.75
CA LEU A 564 -23.40 6.22 -62.60
C LEU A 564 -22.79 6.07 -64.02
N LEU A 565 -21.84 5.15 -64.21
CA LEU A 565 -21.20 4.87 -65.49
C LEU A 565 -22.05 4.03 -66.46
N LEU A 566 -23.14 3.41 -66.00
CA LEU A 566 -24.07 2.70 -66.90
C LEU A 566 -25.04 3.64 -67.65
N ILE A 567 -24.96 4.95 -67.44
CA ILE A 567 -25.83 5.95 -68.06
C ILE A 567 -25.11 6.60 -69.27
N PRO A 568 -25.57 6.38 -70.52
CA PRO A 568 -24.89 6.88 -71.72
C PRO A 568 -24.78 8.40 -71.80
N SER A 569 -25.69 9.14 -71.17
CA SER A 569 -25.73 10.61 -71.20
C SER A 569 -24.67 11.29 -70.33
N THR A 570 -23.94 10.55 -69.48
CA THR A 570 -22.94 11.08 -68.55
C THR A 570 -21.52 10.62 -68.83
N LEU A 571 -21.19 10.25 -70.08
CA LEU A 571 -19.87 9.71 -70.43
C LEU A 571 -18.70 10.68 -70.16
N TYR A 572 -18.87 11.97 -70.47
CA TYR A 572 -17.84 12.99 -70.21
C TYR A 572 -17.67 13.30 -68.70
N PRO A 573 -18.74 13.55 -67.92
CA PRO A 573 -18.65 13.60 -66.47
C PRO A 573 -18.06 12.33 -65.85
N GLY A 574 -18.46 11.15 -66.34
CA GLY A 574 -17.94 9.86 -65.88
C GLY A 574 -16.43 9.72 -66.08
N ARG A 575 -15.90 10.20 -67.21
CA ARG A 575 -14.45 10.27 -67.47
C ARG A 575 -13.73 11.18 -66.49
N ILE A 576 -14.29 12.34 -66.16
CA ILE A 576 -13.73 13.28 -65.17
C ILE A 576 -13.72 12.62 -63.78
N VAL A 577 -14.81 11.96 -63.39
CA VAL A 577 -14.87 11.31 -62.07
C VAL A 577 -13.89 10.12 -62.01
N LEU A 578 -13.74 9.34 -63.08
CA LEU A 578 -12.77 8.25 -63.14
C LEU A 578 -11.32 8.75 -63.13
N SER A 579 -11.01 9.89 -63.75
CA SER A 579 -9.67 10.47 -63.70
C SER A 579 -9.34 11.01 -62.31
N LEU A 580 -10.29 11.61 -61.60
CA LEU A 580 -10.14 11.96 -60.20
C LEU A 580 -10.01 10.72 -59.31
N ALA A 581 -10.77 9.66 -59.58
CA ALA A 581 -10.67 8.39 -58.86
C ALA A 581 -9.29 7.74 -59.06
N PHE A 582 -8.72 7.81 -60.27
CA PHE A 582 -7.35 7.36 -60.54
C PHE A 582 -6.33 8.07 -59.64
N ILE A 583 -6.42 9.39 -59.49
CA ILE A 583 -5.54 10.16 -58.59
C ILE A 583 -5.63 9.64 -57.16
N ILE A 584 -6.84 9.34 -56.67
CA ILE A 584 -7.05 8.77 -55.32
C ILE A 584 -6.40 7.38 -55.21
N PHE A 585 -6.54 6.52 -56.22
CA PHE A 585 -5.84 5.22 -56.26
C PHE A 585 -4.32 5.38 -56.30
N CYS A 586 -3.78 6.38 -56.99
CA CYS A 586 -2.35 6.71 -56.97
C CYS A 586 -1.90 7.20 -55.60
N LEU A 587 -2.66 8.08 -54.93
CA LEU A 587 -2.32 8.54 -53.57
C LEU A 587 -2.31 7.39 -52.55
N ARG A 588 -3.16 6.37 -52.74
CA ARG A 588 -3.13 5.14 -51.92
C ARG A 588 -1.80 4.40 -52.01
N LEU A 589 -1.04 4.54 -53.10
CA LEU A 589 0.30 3.96 -53.22
C LEU A 589 1.27 4.54 -52.16
N MET A 590 1.11 5.81 -51.78
CA MET A 590 1.91 6.40 -50.70
C MET A 590 1.68 5.66 -49.38
N HIS A 591 0.44 5.21 -49.10
CA HIS A 591 0.15 4.42 -47.92
C HIS A 591 0.91 3.08 -47.92
N ILE A 592 1.05 2.43 -49.07
CA ILE A 592 1.82 1.19 -49.21
C ILE A 592 3.32 1.43 -49.03
N PHE A 593 3.85 2.59 -49.42
CA PHE A 593 5.26 2.90 -49.20
C PHE A 593 5.62 3.26 -47.76
N THR A 594 4.62 3.40 -46.87
CA THR A 594 4.86 3.60 -45.43
C THR A 594 5.62 2.44 -44.79
N VAL A 595 5.59 1.24 -45.38
CA VAL A 595 6.34 0.06 -44.92
C VAL A 595 7.85 0.26 -45.00
N SER A 596 8.33 1.13 -45.89
CA SER A 596 9.76 1.35 -46.07
C SER A 596 10.37 2.08 -44.88
N LYS A 597 11.53 1.61 -44.43
CA LYS A 597 12.32 2.23 -43.35
C LYS A 597 12.73 3.67 -43.68
N THR A 598 12.96 4.00 -44.95
CA THR A 598 13.46 5.32 -45.37
C THR A 598 12.35 6.30 -45.76
N LEU A 599 11.25 5.79 -46.33
CA LEU A 599 10.12 6.62 -46.78
C LEU A 599 9.02 6.75 -45.74
N GLY A 600 8.82 5.74 -44.88
CA GLY A 600 7.77 5.72 -43.87
C GLY A 600 7.79 6.94 -42.95
N PRO A 601 8.92 7.25 -42.29
CA PRO A 601 9.03 8.44 -41.45
C PRO A 601 8.67 9.74 -42.19
N LYS A 602 9.14 9.90 -43.43
CA LYS A 602 8.86 11.09 -44.24
C LYS A 602 7.36 11.25 -44.53
N ILE A 603 6.66 10.15 -44.80
CA ILE A 603 5.21 10.16 -45.07
C ILE A 603 4.43 10.52 -43.80
N ILE A 604 4.87 10.08 -42.62
CA ILE A 604 4.25 10.44 -41.33
C ILE A 604 4.41 11.95 -41.06
N ILE A 605 5.58 12.52 -41.35
CA ILE A 605 5.85 13.96 -41.23
C ILE A 605 4.89 14.74 -42.13
N VAL A 606 4.81 14.38 -43.42
CA VAL A 606 3.88 15.03 -44.38
C VAL A 606 2.44 14.97 -43.87
N LYS A 607 1.99 13.79 -43.40
CA LYS A 607 0.63 13.62 -42.86
C LYS A 607 0.33 14.54 -41.67
N ARG A 608 1.32 14.83 -40.82
CA ARG A 608 1.15 15.76 -39.68
C ARG A 608 1.14 17.22 -40.12
N MET A 609 2.03 17.59 -41.04
CA MET A 609 2.10 18.95 -41.62
C MET A 609 0.83 19.33 -42.40
N MET A 610 0.04 18.36 -42.90
CA MET A 610 -1.23 18.63 -43.57
C MET A 610 -2.24 19.42 -42.72
N LYS A 611 -2.16 19.35 -41.38
CA LYS A 611 -3.00 20.19 -40.51
C LYS A 611 -2.63 21.67 -40.62
N ASP A 612 -1.34 21.96 -40.61
CA ASP A 612 -0.83 23.32 -40.75
C ASP A 612 -1.08 23.87 -42.17
N VAL A 613 -0.93 23.01 -43.18
CA VAL A 613 -1.32 23.31 -44.58
C VAL A 613 -2.79 23.75 -44.63
N PHE A 614 -3.68 23.06 -43.93
CA PHE A 614 -5.11 23.37 -43.96
C PHE A 614 -5.42 24.75 -43.36
N PHE A 615 -4.85 25.06 -42.19
CA PHE A 615 -5.00 26.40 -41.59
C PHE A 615 -4.38 27.50 -42.45
N PHE A 616 -3.23 27.22 -43.08
CA PHE A 616 -2.60 28.15 -44.01
C PHE A 616 -3.44 28.39 -45.27
N LEU A 617 -3.96 27.32 -45.89
CA LEU A 617 -4.82 27.43 -47.08
C LEU A 617 -6.07 28.27 -46.78
N PHE A 618 -6.62 28.18 -45.57
CA PHE A 618 -7.72 29.04 -45.13
C PHE A 618 -7.31 30.53 -45.09
N LEU A 619 -6.17 30.84 -44.46
CA LEU A 619 -5.64 32.22 -44.42
C LEU A 619 -5.36 32.77 -45.83
N LEU A 620 -4.74 31.95 -46.69
CA LEU A 620 -4.45 32.31 -48.07
C LEU A 620 -5.73 32.52 -48.88
N ALA A 621 -6.75 31.68 -48.70
CA ALA A 621 -8.02 31.80 -49.41
C ALA A 621 -8.74 33.11 -49.06
N VAL A 622 -8.77 33.50 -47.78
CA VAL A 622 -9.35 34.78 -47.33
C VAL A 622 -8.65 35.95 -48.02
N TRP A 623 -7.32 35.92 -48.09
CA TRP A 623 -6.52 36.97 -48.74
C TRP A 623 -6.70 37.02 -50.27
N VAL A 624 -6.74 35.86 -50.93
CA VAL A 624 -6.95 35.76 -52.39
C VAL A 624 -8.32 36.29 -52.77
N VAL A 625 -9.36 35.92 -52.01
CA VAL A 625 -10.73 36.38 -52.29
C VAL A 625 -10.85 37.89 -52.01
N SER A 626 -10.28 38.42 -50.92
CA SER A 626 -10.34 39.86 -50.64
C SER A 626 -9.68 40.68 -51.73
N PHE A 627 -8.47 40.29 -52.17
CA PHE A 627 -7.78 40.92 -53.29
C PHE A 627 -8.58 40.76 -54.59
N GLY A 628 -9.11 39.56 -54.85
CA GLY A 628 -9.86 39.29 -56.07
C GLY A 628 -11.14 40.08 -56.20
N VAL A 629 -11.88 40.26 -55.10
CA VAL A 629 -13.06 41.13 -55.05
C VAL A 629 -12.66 42.58 -55.28
N ALA A 630 -11.60 43.07 -54.61
CA ALA A 630 -11.11 44.44 -54.80
C ALA A 630 -10.66 44.68 -56.25
N LYS A 631 -9.86 43.77 -56.81
CA LYS A 631 -9.39 43.82 -58.21
C LYS A 631 -10.56 43.83 -59.20
N GLN A 632 -11.54 42.94 -59.02
CA GLN A 632 -12.70 42.84 -59.90
C GLN A 632 -13.58 44.09 -59.81
N ALA A 633 -13.81 44.61 -58.60
CA ALA A 633 -14.63 45.80 -58.37
C ALA A 633 -13.98 47.08 -58.91
N ILE A 634 -12.65 47.16 -58.92
CA ILE A 634 -11.90 48.32 -59.43
C ILE A 634 -11.81 48.32 -60.96
N LEU A 635 -11.59 47.15 -61.58
CA LEU A 635 -11.25 47.08 -63.01
C LEU A 635 -12.46 46.86 -63.94
N ILE A 636 -13.51 46.16 -63.48
CA ILE A 636 -14.61 45.69 -64.33
C ILE A 636 -15.94 46.22 -63.80
N HIS A 637 -16.65 46.97 -64.65
CA HIS A 637 -17.98 47.44 -64.33
C HIS A 637 -19.00 46.30 -64.34
N ASN A 638 -19.76 46.16 -63.25
CA ASN A 638 -20.98 45.34 -63.09
C ASN A 638 -21.12 44.16 -64.08
N GLU A 639 -20.56 43.00 -63.73
CA GLU A 639 -20.63 41.75 -64.51
C GLU A 639 -21.77 40.86 -63.97
N GLU A 640 -22.83 40.66 -64.77
CA GLU A 640 -24.01 39.88 -64.37
C GLU A 640 -23.80 38.36 -64.52
N ARG A 641 -22.79 37.95 -65.30
CA ARG A 641 -22.48 36.53 -65.52
C ARG A 641 -21.75 35.94 -64.31
N VAL A 642 -22.49 35.23 -63.46
CA VAL A 642 -22.00 34.63 -62.21
C VAL A 642 -20.77 33.73 -62.42
N GLU A 643 -20.72 32.95 -63.50
CA GLU A 643 -19.58 32.08 -63.81
C GLU A 643 -18.28 32.86 -64.07
N TRP A 644 -18.37 33.96 -64.83
CA TRP A 644 -17.25 34.84 -65.13
C TRP A 644 -16.85 35.68 -63.92
N LEU A 645 -17.81 36.08 -63.09
CA LEU A 645 -17.55 36.75 -61.81
C LEU A 645 -16.75 35.85 -60.87
N PHE A 646 -17.18 34.60 -60.68
CA PHE A 646 -16.48 33.63 -59.82
C PHE A 646 -15.08 33.30 -60.36
N ARG A 647 -14.96 33.08 -61.69
CA ARG A 647 -13.66 32.87 -62.36
C ARG A 647 -12.75 34.09 -62.24
N GLY A 648 -13.30 35.30 -62.36
CA GLY A 648 -12.59 36.58 -62.22
C GLY A 648 -12.03 36.79 -60.82
N VAL A 649 -12.88 36.66 -59.81
CA VAL A 649 -12.57 36.92 -58.40
C VAL A 649 -11.64 35.85 -57.83
N VAL A 650 -11.94 34.56 -58.02
CA VAL A 650 -11.21 33.49 -57.33
C VAL A 650 -10.06 32.97 -58.17
N TYR A 651 -10.36 32.50 -59.39
CA TYR A 651 -9.39 31.77 -60.21
C TYR A 651 -8.25 32.65 -60.75
N HIS A 652 -8.56 33.80 -61.35
CA HIS A 652 -7.52 34.70 -61.87
C HIS A 652 -6.67 35.32 -60.76
N SER A 653 -7.27 35.63 -59.62
CA SER A 653 -6.54 36.17 -58.45
C SER A 653 -5.60 35.15 -57.85
N TYR A 654 -6.00 33.87 -57.79
CA TYR A 654 -5.11 32.77 -57.41
C TYR A 654 -3.93 32.59 -58.38
N LEU A 655 -4.16 32.63 -59.69
CA LEU A 655 -3.09 32.54 -60.70
C LEU A 655 -2.07 33.69 -60.62
N THR A 656 -2.53 34.86 -60.16
CA THR A 656 -1.68 36.04 -59.98
C THR A 656 -0.57 35.79 -58.94
N ILE A 657 -0.79 34.91 -57.93
CA ILE A 657 0.26 34.50 -56.97
C ILE A 657 1.45 33.84 -57.67
N PHE A 658 1.18 33.03 -58.69
CA PHE A 658 2.20 32.33 -59.47
C PHE A 658 2.83 33.19 -60.57
N GLY A 659 2.49 34.49 -60.62
CA GLY A 659 2.99 35.42 -61.64
C GLY A 659 2.31 35.28 -63.01
N GLN A 660 1.20 34.54 -63.09
CA GLN A 660 0.40 34.44 -64.33
C GLN A 660 -0.72 35.48 -64.32
N ILE A 661 -0.43 36.63 -64.92
CA ILE A 661 -1.40 37.73 -65.08
C ILE A 661 -2.07 37.58 -66.45
N PRO A 662 -3.41 37.60 -66.53
CA PRO A 662 -4.10 37.55 -67.80
C PRO A 662 -3.79 38.78 -68.66
N SER A 663 -3.50 38.57 -69.94
CA SER A 663 -3.16 39.61 -70.92
C SER A 663 -4.25 40.65 -71.19
N TYR A 664 -5.49 40.40 -70.78
CA TYR A 664 -6.59 41.39 -70.84
C TYR A 664 -6.66 42.31 -69.60
N ILE A 665 -5.79 42.10 -68.60
CA ILE A 665 -5.63 42.91 -67.37
C ILE A 665 -4.20 43.45 -67.26
N ASP A 666 -3.23 42.83 -67.94
CA ASP A 666 -1.84 43.29 -68.00
C ASP A 666 -1.76 44.63 -68.75
N GLY A 667 -1.50 45.73 -68.04
CA GLY A 667 -1.41 47.07 -68.62
C GLY A 667 -0.29 47.20 -69.67
N VAL A 668 0.76 46.39 -69.58
CA VAL A 668 1.91 46.46 -70.51
C VAL A 668 1.65 45.67 -71.81
N ASN A 669 0.96 44.53 -71.73
CA ASN A 669 0.60 43.68 -72.86
C ASN A 669 -0.91 43.60 -73.09
N PHE A 670 -1.60 44.73 -72.94
CA PHE A 670 -3.05 44.79 -73.06
C PHE A 670 -3.47 44.49 -74.50
N ASN A 671 -4.28 43.43 -74.69
CA ASN A 671 -4.88 43.11 -75.99
C ASN A 671 -6.41 43.08 -75.90
N ILE A 672 -7.04 44.04 -76.57
CA ILE A 672 -8.50 44.22 -76.61
C ILE A 672 -9.23 43.05 -77.31
N ASP A 673 -8.57 42.31 -78.19
CA ASP A 673 -9.20 41.20 -78.95
C ASP A 673 -9.54 39.99 -78.05
N GLN A 674 -8.96 39.93 -76.86
CA GLN A 674 -9.18 38.85 -75.90
C GLN A 674 -10.35 39.14 -74.94
N CYS A 675 -10.99 40.30 -75.01
CA CYS A 675 -12.11 40.67 -74.16
C CYS A 675 -13.31 41.22 -74.98
N SER A 676 -14.51 41.19 -74.39
CA SER A 676 -15.73 41.76 -74.98
C SER A 676 -16.13 43.02 -74.23
N PRO A 677 -16.31 44.18 -74.89
CA PRO A 677 -16.66 45.44 -74.22
C PRO A 677 -17.96 45.36 -73.41
N ASN A 678 -18.98 44.69 -73.94
CA ASN A 678 -20.30 44.55 -73.31
C ASN A 678 -20.57 43.13 -72.75
N GLY A 679 -19.58 42.24 -72.74
CA GLY A 679 -19.76 40.85 -72.29
C GLY A 679 -20.71 40.01 -73.18
N THR A 680 -20.89 40.40 -74.45
CA THR A 680 -21.82 39.77 -75.41
C THR A 680 -21.32 38.42 -75.93
N ASP A 681 -20.01 38.18 -75.86
CA ASP A 681 -19.41 36.91 -76.25
C ASP A 681 -19.37 35.96 -75.03
N PRO A 682 -20.04 34.80 -75.07
CA PRO A 682 -20.01 33.84 -73.98
C PRO A 682 -18.61 33.26 -73.69
N TYR A 683 -17.69 33.34 -74.65
CA TYR A 683 -16.34 32.77 -74.53
C TYR A 683 -15.27 33.77 -74.12
N LYS A 684 -15.57 35.09 -74.06
CA LYS A 684 -14.61 36.14 -73.68
C LYS A 684 -14.98 36.86 -72.38
N PRO A 685 -14.00 37.21 -71.53
CA PRO A 685 -14.22 38.05 -70.36
C PRO A 685 -14.65 39.47 -70.77
N LYS A 686 -15.33 40.19 -69.88
CA LYS A 686 -15.64 41.61 -70.09
C LYS A 686 -14.37 42.45 -70.01
N CYS A 687 -14.21 43.40 -70.93
CA CYS A 687 -13.04 44.29 -70.93
C CYS A 687 -13.04 45.21 -69.70
N PRO A 688 -11.86 45.64 -69.21
CA PRO A 688 -11.77 46.76 -68.27
C PRO A 688 -12.42 48.02 -68.84
N GLU A 689 -12.85 48.94 -67.98
CA GLU A 689 -13.39 50.24 -68.43
C GLU A 689 -12.32 51.00 -69.24
N THR A 690 -12.58 51.30 -70.51
CA THR A 690 -11.66 52.01 -71.43
C THR A 690 -12.18 53.38 -71.83
N ASN A 691 -11.28 54.35 -72.03
CA ASN A 691 -11.64 55.68 -72.56
C ASN A 691 -12.11 55.57 -74.02
N ALA A 692 -13.19 56.29 -74.36
CA ALA A 692 -13.86 56.21 -75.67
C ALA A 692 -12.94 56.58 -76.86
N ASP A 693 -11.92 57.41 -76.64
CA ASP A 693 -11.09 57.97 -77.71
C ASP A 693 -9.79 57.19 -77.95
N ASN A 694 -9.17 56.60 -76.92
CA ASN A 694 -7.83 55.98 -77.02
C ASN A 694 -7.80 54.45 -76.83
N LYS A 695 -8.93 53.79 -76.52
CA LYS A 695 -8.99 52.33 -76.25
C LYS A 695 -8.00 51.83 -75.17
N GLU A 696 -7.50 52.73 -74.35
CA GLU A 696 -6.69 52.44 -73.16
C GLU A 696 -7.60 52.37 -71.92
N PRO A 697 -7.25 51.56 -70.90
CA PRO A 697 -8.01 51.49 -69.66
C PRO A 697 -8.07 52.87 -68.96
N ILE A 698 -9.24 53.23 -68.42
CA ILE A 698 -9.47 54.47 -67.65
C ILE A 698 -8.62 54.48 -66.37
N PHE A 699 -8.36 53.29 -65.84
CA PHE A 699 -7.61 53.13 -64.60
C PHE A 699 -6.10 53.31 -64.83
N PRO A 700 -5.39 54.08 -63.97
CA PRO A 700 -3.97 54.32 -64.16
C PRO A 700 -3.10 53.06 -63.98
N GLU A 701 -2.23 52.78 -64.95
CA GLU A 701 -1.34 51.61 -64.94
C GLU A 701 -0.43 51.56 -63.70
N TRP A 702 0.05 52.72 -63.23
CA TRP A 702 0.91 52.81 -62.05
C TRP A 702 0.21 52.29 -60.78
N LEU A 703 -1.11 52.46 -60.67
CA LEU A 703 -1.87 52.01 -59.51
C LEU A 703 -2.13 50.50 -59.55
N THR A 704 -2.34 49.91 -60.75
CA THR A 704 -2.40 48.45 -60.90
C THR A 704 -1.07 47.80 -60.54
N VAL A 705 0.04 48.41 -60.94
CA VAL A 705 1.39 47.95 -60.59
C VAL A 705 1.61 48.04 -59.08
N ILE A 706 1.21 49.13 -58.41
CA ILE A 706 1.31 49.25 -56.95
C ILE A 706 0.44 48.19 -56.24
N LEU A 707 -0.81 48.01 -56.67
CA LEU A 707 -1.73 47.05 -56.07
C LEU A 707 -1.23 45.61 -56.23
N LEU A 708 -0.65 45.28 -57.39
CA LEU A 708 0.01 44.01 -57.65
C LEU A 708 1.29 43.84 -56.81
N CYS A 709 2.12 44.86 -56.69
CA CYS A 709 3.33 44.84 -55.85
C CYS A 709 2.98 44.62 -54.38
N LEU A 710 1.97 45.32 -53.85
CA LEU A 710 1.46 45.10 -52.49
C LEU A 710 0.94 43.67 -52.33
N TYR A 711 0.15 43.18 -53.28
CA TYR A 711 -0.36 41.82 -53.25
C TYR A 711 0.77 40.78 -53.21
N LEU A 712 1.75 40.89 -54.13
CA LEU A 712 2.90 39.98 -54.19
C LEU A 712 3.82 40.10 -52.97
N LEU A 713 3.98 41.31 -52.40
CA LEU A 713 4.73 41.52 -51.16
C LEU A 713 4.07 40.74 -50.02
N PHE A 714 2.76 40.91 -49.80
CA PHE A 714 2.04 40.22 -48.74
C PHE A 714 1.96 38.70 -48.99
N THR A 715 1.69 38.24 -50.20
CA THR A 715 1.61 36.79 -50.46
C THR A 715 2.98 36.12 -50.39
N ASN A 716 3.99 36.68 -51.04
CA ASN A 716 5.25 35.98 -51.24
C ASN A 716 6.27 36.25 -50.13
N ILE A 717 6.27 37.43 -49.50
CA ILE A 717 7.19 37.73 -48.40
C ILE A 717 6.57 37.42 -47.05
N LEU A 718 5.28 37.69 -46.84
CA LEU A 718 4.66 37.42 -45.54
C LEU A 718 4.13 35.99 -45.45
N LEU A 719 3.19 35.61 -46.32
CA LEU A 719 2.45 34.35 -46.20
C LEU A 719 3.33 33.12 -46.52
N LEU A 720 4.10 33.13 -47.60
CA LEU A 720 4.98 32.00 -47.92
C LEU A 720 6.07 31.78 -46.85
N ASN A 721 6.67 32.84 -46.32
CA ASN A 721 7.67 32.71 -45.25
C ASN A 721 7.05 32.22 -43.94
N LEU A 722 5.81 32.63 -43.64
CA LEU A 722 5.06 32.07 -42.51
C LEU A 722 4.81 30.57 -42.70
N LEU A 723 4.45 30.11 -43.90
CA LEU A 723 4.28 28.69 -44.21
C LEU A 723 5.59 27.91 -44.00
N ILE A 724 6.70 28.44 -44.49
CA ILE A 724 8.03 27.84 -44.30
C ILE A 724 8.37 27.75 -42.81
N ALA A 725 8.08 28.79 -42.02
CA ALA A 725 8.33 28.80 -40.59
C ALA A 725 7.47 27.77 -39.84
N MET A 726 6.16 27.69 -40.13
CA MET A 726 5.25 26.69 -39.54
C MET A 726 5.68 25.26 -39.89
N PHE A 727 6.08 25.03 -41.13
CA PHE A 727 6.59 23.74 -41.57
C PHE A 727 7.92 23.38 -40.93
N ASN A 728 8.84 24.32 -40.79
CA ASN A 728 10.13 24.07 -40.14
C ASN A 728 9.93 23.74 -38.65
N TYR A 729 9.05 24.47 -37.96
CA TYR A 729 8.71 24.20 -36.56
C TYR A 729 8.12 22.81 -36.36
N THR A 730 7.10 22.45 -37.14
CA THR A 730 6.46 21.12 -37.04
C THR A 730 7.37 20.00 -37.52
N PHE A 731 8.21 20.25 -38.52
CA PHE A 731 9.23 19.30 -38.96
C PHE A 731 10.23 19.00 -37.83
N GLN A 732 10.78 20.02 -37.19
CA GLN A 732 11.74 19.87 -36.08
C GLN A 732 11.13 19.09 -34.91
N GLN A 733 9.91 19.44 -34.48
CA GLN A 733 9.23 18.73 -33.39
C GLN A 733 8.94 17.26 -33.70
N VAL A 734 8.58 16.95 -34.95
CA VAL A 734 8.16 15.60 -35.32
C VAL A 734 9.37 14.72 -35.62
N GLN A 735 10.45 15.26 -36.20
CA GLN A 735 11.60 14.49 -36.69
C GLN A 735 12.23 13.60 -35.61
N GLU A 736 12.40 14.10 -34.38
CA GLU A 736 13.08 13.39 -33.30
C GLU A 736 12.37 12.08 -32.91
N HIS A 737 11.03 12.06 -32.93
CA HIS A 737 10.23 10.90 -32.52
C HIS A 737 9.64 10.09 -33.70
N THR A 738 9.86 10.52 -34.95
CA THR A 738 9.20 9.90 -36.11
C THR A 738 9.59 8.44 -36.31
N ASP A 739 10.87 8.09 -36.11
CA ASP A 739 11.34 6.70 -36.25
C ASP A 739 10.65 5.77 -35.25
N GLN A 740 10.41 6.22 -34.02
CA GLN A 740 9.67 5.47 -33.00
C GLN A 740 8.21 5.28 -33.40
N ILE A 741 7.55 6.34 -33.91
CA ILE A 741 6.17 6.26 -34.41
C ILE A 741 6.07 5.28 -35.58
N TRP A 742 7.02 5.33 -36.52
CA TRP A 742 7.05 4.41 -37.65
C TRP A 742 7.23 2.96 -37.21
N LYS A 743 8.18 2.69 -36.31
CA LYS A 743 8.41 1.36 -35.70
C LYS A 743 7.16 0.82 -34.99
N PHE A 744 6.37 1.69 -34.37
CA PHE A 744 5.09 1.34 -33.75
C PHE A 744 4.03 0.99 -34.81
N GLN A 745 3.82 1.84 -35.81
CA GLN A 745 2.85 1.60 -36.91
C GLN A 745 3.17 0.36 -37.75
N ARG A 746 4.47 0.03 -37.88
CA ARG A 746 4.94 -1.16 -38.58
C ARG A 746 4.31 -2.45 -38.06
N HIS A 747 4.01 -2.54 -36.76
CA HIS A 747 3.34 -3.71 -36.19
C HIS A 747 1.97 -3.94 -36.83
N ASP A 748 1.13 -2.91 -36.90
CA ASP A 748 -0.27 -3.03 -37.34
C ASP A 748 -0.35 -3.55 -38.77
N LEU A 749 0.55 -3.05 -39.61
CA LEU A 749 0.76 -3.51 -40.97
C LEU A 749 1.23 -4.98 -41.02
N ILE A 750 2.19 -5.38 -40.19
CA ILE A 750 2.65 -6.77 -40.16
C ILE A 750 1.52 -7.72 -39.74
N GLU A 751 0.75 -7.35 -38.71
CA GLU A 751 -0.42 -8.13 -38.27
C GLU A 751 -1.47 -8.24 -39.38
N GLU A 752 -1.70 -7.16 -40.12
CA GLU A 752 -2.61 -7.13 -41.27
C GLU A 752 -2.19 -8.11 -42.37
N TYR A 753 -0.93 -8.05 -42.84
CA TYR A 753 -0.43 -8.93 -43.90
C TYR A 753 -0.22 -10.38 -43.45
N HIS A 754 0.06 -10.63 -42.17
CA HIS A 754 0.10 -11.98 -41.62
C HIS A 754 -1.29 -12.63 -41.59
N GLY A 755 -2.34 -11.83 -41.40
CA GLY A 755 -3.74 -12.28 -41.40
C GLY A 755 -4.41 -12.35 -42.78
N ARG A 756 -3.71 -11.94 -43.85
CA ARG A 756 -4.22 -11.97 -45.23
C ARG A 756 -4.04 -13.35 -45.88
N PRO A 757 -4.98 -13.77 -46.73
CA PRO A 757 -4.80 -14.95 -47.55
C PRO A 757 -3.61 -14.78 -48.52
N PRO A 758 -2.93 -15.87 -48.91
CA PRO A 758 -1.73 -15.79 -49.74
C PRO A 758 -1.98 -15.46 -51.22
N ALA A 759 -3.24 -15.44 -51.66
CA ALA A 759 -3.60 -15.19 -53.05
C ALA A 759 -3.64 -13.68 -53.36
N PRO A 760 -3.13 -13.22 -54.52
CA PRO A 760 -3.24 -11.83 -54.92
C PRO A 760 -4.71 -11.43 -55.19
N PRO A 761 -5.05 -10.13 -55.14
CA PRO A 761 -6.42 -9.62 -55.28
C PRO A 761 -7.28 -10.22 -56.41
N PRO A 762 -6.82 -10.47 -57.65
CA PRO A 762 -7.68 -11.07 -58.67
C PRO A 762 -8.09 -12.52 -58.37
N LEU A 763 -7.27 -13.26 -57.60
CA LEU A 763 -7.51 -14.68 -57.25
C LEU A 763 -8.05 -14.86 -55.83
N ILE A 764 -8.21 -13.77 -55.06
CA ILE A 764 -8.59 -13.80 -53.65
C ILE A 764 -10.03 -14.31 -53.44
N LEU A 765 -10.91 -14.06 -54.42
CA LEU A 765 -12.33 -14.47 -54.39
C LEU A 765 -12.48 -15.99 -54.26
N LEU A 766 -11.62 -16.78 -54.90
CA LEU A 766 -11.62 -18.24 -54.77
C LEU A 766 -11.32 -18.67 -53.32
N ASN A 767 -10.42 -17.95 -52.64
CA ASN A 767 -10.10 -18.24 -51.24
C ASN A 767 -11.23 -17.77 -50.30
N HIS A 768 -11.90 -16.65 -50.60
CA HIS A 768 -13.10 -16.26 -49.87
C HIS A 768 -14.23 -17.28 -50.01
N LEU A 769 -14.46 -17.80 -51.22
CA LEU A 769 -15.42 -18.88 -51.46
C LEU A 769 -15.03 -20.13 -50.66
N GLN A 770 -13.75 -20.52 -50.66
CA GLN A 770 -13.27 -21.66 -49.87
C GLN A 770 -13.49 -21.46 -48.36
N LEU A 771 -13.23 -20.26 -47.84
CA LEU A 771 -13.46 -19.89 -46.43
C LEU A 771 -14.95 -19.87 -46.07
N LEU A 772 -15.80 -19.35 -46.96
CA LEU A 772 -17.26 -19.34 -46.81
C LEU A 772 -17.83 -20.75 -46.82
N VAL A 773 -17.39 -21.61 -47.73
CA VAL A 773 -17.75 -23.04 -47.78
C VAL A 773 -17.30 -23.75 -46.51
N HIS A 774 -16.07 -23.52 -46.04
CA HIS A 774 -15.58 -24.12 -44.79
C HIS A 774 -16.40 -23.69 -43.56
N ARG A 775 -16.88 -22.45 -43.55
CA ARG A 775 -17.70 -21.90 -42.45
C ARG A 775 -19.15 -22.39 -42.52
N GLY A 776 -19.73 -22.46 -43.71
CA GLY A 776 -21.12 -22.84 -43.97
C GLY A 776 -21.35 -24.35 -43.87
N LEU A 777 -20.54 -25.18 -44.56
CA LEU A 777 -20.71 -26.63 -44.61
C LEU A 777 -20.10 -27.35 -43.39
N LEU A 778 -18.87 -26.99 -42.99
CA LEU A 778 -18.10 -27.77 -42.01
C LEU A 778 -18.26 -27.28 -40.56
N ARG A 779 -18.94 -26.15 -40.33
CA ARG A 779 -19.09 -25.46 -39.02
C ARG A 779 -17.77 -25.35 -38.21
N ARG A 780 -16.61 -25.48 -38.86
CA ARG A 780 -15.31 -25.37 -38.20
C ARG A 780 -14.99 -23.88 -38.06
N PRO A 781 -14.71 -23.38 -36.85
CA PRO A 781 -14.21 -22.02 -36.72
C PRO A 781 -12.85 -21.94 -37.42
N ALA A 782 -12.69 -20.97 -38.33
CA ALA A 782 -11.41 -20.72 -38.97
C ALA A 782 -10.32 -20.53 -37.89
N THR A 783 -9.27 -21.35 -37.94
CA THR A 783 -8.05 -21.16 -37.16
C THR A 783 -7.46 -19.81 -37.54
N ARG A 784 -7.71 -18.81 -36.70
CA ARG A 784 -7.13 -17.47 -36.89
C ARG A 784 -5.64 -17.59 -36.61
N HIS A 785 -4.80 -17.31 -37.60
CA HIS A 785 -3.36 -17.10 -37.42
C HIS A 785 -3.17 -15.83 -36.59
N LYS A 786 -3.32 -15.95 -35.27
CA LYS A 786 -3.01 -14.88 -34.32
C LYS A 786 -1.58 -15.06 -33.86
N LEU A 787 -0.89 -13.95 -33.60
CA LEU A 787 0.37 -13.90 -32.83
C LEU A 787 0.10 -14.21 -31.35
N LYS A 788 -0.54 -15.34 -31.08
CA LYS A 788 -0.89 -15.84 -29.74
C LYS A 788 -0.47 -17.28 -29.66
N GLU A 789 0.48 -17.55 -28.77
CA GLU A 789 0.95 -18.89 -28.50
C GLU A 789 0.48 -19.29 -27.11
N LYS A 790 -0.27 -20.40 -27.04
CA LYS A 790 -0.63 -20.99 -25.75
C LYS A 790 0.42 -22.05 -25.42
N LEU A 791 1.25 -21.73 -24.44
CA LEU A 791 2.31 -22.62 -23.96
C LEU A 791 1.73 -23.76 -23.10
N GLU A 792 2.46 -24.86 -23.02
CA GLU A 792 2.18 -25.91 -22.04
C GLU A 792 2.50 -25.40 -20.63
N LYS A 793 1.72 -25.84 -19.62
CA LYS A 793 1.83 -25.32 -18.25
C LYS A 793 3.24 -25.49 -17.64
N ASN A 794 3.92 -26.58 -17.97
CA ASN A 794 5.27 -26.85 -17.45
C ASN A 794 6.31 -25.93 -18.09
N GLU A 795 6.19 -25.69 -19.40
CA GLU A 795 7.05 -24.74 -20.12
C GLU A 795 6.79 -23.30 -19.66
N GLU A 796 5.52 -22.93 -19.43
CA GLU A 796 5.13 -21.64 -18.89
C GLU A 796 5.71 -21.41 -17.49
N ALA A 797 5.62 -22.39 -16.59
CA ALA A 797 6.20 -22.28 -15.25
C ALA A 797 7.73 -22.12 -15.29
N ALA A 798 8.42 -22.88 -16.14
CA ALA A 798 9.86 -22.74 -16.35
C ALA A 798 10.22 -21.34 -16.90
N LEU A 799 9.46 -20.85 -17.88
CA LEU A 799 9.67 -19.54 -18.49
C LEU A 799 9.43 -18.39 -17.49
N LEU A 800 8.37 -18.46 -16.68
CA LEU A 800 8.08 -17.47 -15.64
C LEU A 800 9.10 -17.50 -14.50
N SER A 801 9.59 -18.68 -14.11
CA SER A 801 10.66 -18.78 -13.10
C SER A 801 11.97 -18.16 -13.61
N TRP A 802 12.26 -18.31 -14.91
CA TRP A 802 13.40 -17.68 -15.57
C TRP A 802 13.22 -16.16 -15.68
N GLU A 803 12.03 -15.68 -16.07
CA GLU A 803 11.68 -14.25 -16.08
C GLU A 803 11.85 -13.63 -14.68
N MET A 804 11.36 -14.30 -13.63
CA MET A 804 11.47 -13.84 -12.25
C MET A 804 12.93 -13.76 -11.77
N TYR A 805 13.77 -14.73 -12.13
CA TYR A 805 15.21 -14.69 -11.82
C TYR A 805 15.91 -13.50 -12.50
N LEU A 806 15.60 -13.25 -13.78
CA LEU A 806 16.20 -12.14 -14.52
C LEU A 806 15.69 -10.77 -14.05
N LYS A 807 14.43 -10.69 -13.61
CA LYS A 807 13.91 -9.49 -12.93
C LYS A 807 14.71 -9.20 -11.66
N GLU A 808 15.03 -10.20 -10.85
CA GLU A 808 15.83 -10.00 -9.63
C GLU A 808 17.24 -9.51 -9.96
N SER A 809 17.88 -10.10 -10.99
CA SER A 809 19.17 -9.62 -11.52
C SER A 809 19.09 -8.17 -12.01
N TYR A 810 17.99 -7.79 -12.67
CA TYR A 810 17.74 -6.42 -13.12
C TYR A 810 17.57 -5.46 -11.94
N LEU A 811 16.77 -5.82 -10.94
CA LEU A 811 16.57 -5.01 -9.73
C LEU A 811 17.87 -4.78 -8.97
N GLN A 812 18.70 -5.81 -8.83
CA GLN A 812 20.03 -5.67 -8.23
C GLN A 812 20.93 -4.73 -9.04
N HIS A 813 20.92 -4.85 -10.37
CA HIS A 813 21.69 -3.95 -11.23
C HIS A 813 21.22 -2.50 -11.12
N GLN A 814 19.91 -2.27 -11.10
CA GLN A 814 19.32 -0.95 -10.91
C GLN A 814 19.70 -0.35 -9.55
N GLN A 815 19.59 -1.11 -8.46
CA GLN A 815 19.99 -0.65 -7.13
C GLN A 815 21.49 -0.31 -7.07
N CYS A 816 22.35 -1.09 -7.74
CA CYS A 816 23.76 -0.79 -7.84
C CYS A 816 24.03 0.50 -8.63
N GLN A 817 23.32 0.73 -9.74
CA GLN A 817 23.43 1.98 -10.51
C GLN A 817 22.93 3.19 -9.71
N GLU A 818 21.82 3.07 -9.00
CA GLU A 818 21.29 4.12 -8.13
C GLU A 818 22.27 4.46 -7.00
N LYS A 819 22.93 3.46 -6.40
CA LYS A 819 24.01 3.68 -5.41
C LYS A 819 25.25 4.35 -6.01
N GLN A 820 25.52 4.17 -7.30
CA GLN A 820 26.62 4.82 -8.02
C GLN A 820 26.27 6.23 -8.50
N ASN A 821 24.98 6.62 -8.46
CA ASN A 821 24.57 7.97 -8.84
C ASN A 821 25.18 8.99 -7.88
N THR A 822 25.82 10.03 -8.42
CA THR A 822 26.52 11.06 -7.65
C THR A 822 25.56 11.79 -6.70
N GLU A 823 24.32 12.06 -7.12
CA GLU A 823 23.32 12.71 -6.26
C GLU A 823 22.95 11.85 -5.04
N GLN A 824 22.78 10.54 -5.24
CA GLN A 824 22.46 9.63 -4.14
C GLN A 824 23.66 9.44 -3.22
N MET A 825 24.87 9.37 -3.78
CA MET A 825 26.11 9.35 -3.00
C MET A 825 26.28 10.62 -2.18
N ILE A 826 25.97 11.80 -2.73
CA ILE A 826 25.98 13.07 -1.99
C ILE A 826 24.96 13.02 -0.85
N ARG A 827 23.75 12.50 -1.08
CA ARG A 827 22.74 12.33 -0.03
C ARG A 827 23.18 11.35 1.08
N ASP A 828 23.78 10.21 0.73
CA ASP A 828 24.33 9.25 1.69
C ASP A 828 25.50 9.86 2.48
N ILE A 829 26.39 10.58 1.81
CA ILE A 829 27.47 11.33 2.49
C ILE A 829 26.88 12.37 3.43
N ALA A 830 25.88 13.15 3.00
CA ALA A 830 25.20 14.13 3.85
C ALA A 830 24.60 13.45 5.09
N GLN A 831 23.84 12.37 4.92
CA GLN A 831 23.27 11.61 6.04
C GLN A 831 24.34 11.03 6.97
N ARG A 832 25.44 10.51 6.43
CA ARG A 832 26.56 10.02 7.24
C ARG A 832 27.28 11.14 7.97
N VAL A 833 27.40 12.32 7.35
CA VAL A 833 27.98 13.52 7.98
C VAL A 833 27.06 14.01 9.08
N ASP A 834 25.74 13.98 8.91
CA ASP A 834 24.76 14.31 9.94
C ASP A 834 24.91 13.35 11.14
N VAL A 835 24.97 12.04 10.90
CA VAL A 835 25.21 11.04 11.96
C VAL A 835 26.58 11.23 12.62
N LEU A 836 27.62 11.55 11.86
CA LEU A 836 28.95 11.83 12.40
C LEU A 836 28.94 13.12 13.23
N ALA A 837 28.22 14.15 12.79
CA ALA A 837 28.06 15.41 13.51
C ALA A 837 27.32 15.19 14.83
N GLU A 838 26.21 14.44 14.82
CA GLU A 838 25.52 14.03 16.04
C GLU A 838 26.45 13.25 16.98
N LEU A 839 27.21 12.27 16.46
CA LEU A 839 28.18 11.52 17.25
C LEU A 839 29.31 12.39 17.81
N LEU A 840 29.76 13.40 17.07
CA LEU A 840 30.79 14.35 17.50
C LEU A 840 30.28 15.33 18.55
N ASP A 841 29.05 15.82 18.40
CA ASP A 841 28.37 16.65 19.41
C ASP A 841 28.14 15.83 20.69
N LEU A 842 27.69 14.58 20.56
CA LEU A 842 27.67 13.60 21.63
C LEU A 842 29.05 13.46 22.29
N ASP A 843 30.13 13.35 21.50
CA ASP A 843 31.51 13.21 21.96
C ASP A 843 32.03 14.46 22.71
N ARG A 844 31.66 15.65 22.22
CA ARG A 844 31.98 16.95 22.83
C ARG A 844 31.24 17.12 24.15
N VAL A 845 29.96 16.77 24.21
CA VAL A 845 29.15 16.78 25.44
C VAL A 845 29.71 15.80 26.49
N LYS A 846 30.27 14.64 26.07
CA LYS A 846 30.99 13.74 27.02
C LYS A 846 32.13 14.48 27.71
N ARG A 847 32.97 15.12 26.90
CA ARG A 847 34.19 15.78 27.40
C ARG A 847 33.83 16.95 28.30
N THR A 848 32.85 17.77 27.93
CA THR A 848 32.41 18.89 28.77
C THR A 848 31.74 18.40 30.06
N GLY A 849 30.87 17.39 30.01
CA GLY A 849 30.23 16.83 31.21
C GLY A 849 31.22 16.21 32.21
N VAL A 850 32.28 15.54 31.72
CA VAL A 850 33.37 15.06 32.59
C VAL A 850 34.17 16.22 33.19
N VAL A 851 34.41 17.29 32.42
CA VAL A 851 35.08 18.50 32.93
C VAL A 851 34.23 19.21 33.98
N GLU A 852 32.92 19.32 33.79
CA GLU A 852 31.99 19.89 34.77
C GLU A 852 31.93 19.06 36.05
N GLN A 853 31.90 17.72 35.97
CA GLN A 853 31.99 16.86 37.16
C GLN A 853 33.30 17.06 37.92
N ARG A 854 34.43 17.23 37.21
CA ARG A 854 35.72 17.55 37.83
C ARG A 854 35.73 18.95 38.42
N LEU A 855 35.07 19.91 37.80
CA LEU A 855 34.95 21.28 38.30
C LEU A 855 34.10 21.32 39.58
N GLY A 856 32.97 20.62 39.63
CA GLY A 856 32.13 20.50 40.82
C GLY A 856 32.83 19.79 41.98
N SER A 857 33.60 18.74 41.69
CA SER A 857 34.51 18.12 42.67
C SER A 857 35.55 19.10 43.21
N LEU A 858 36.08 19.98 42.34
CA LEU A 858 37.06 20.99 42.73
C LEU A 858 36.40 22.09 43.57
N GLU A 859 35.18 22.49 43.21
CA GLU A 859 34.38 23.47 43.92
C GLU A 859 33.99 22.98 45.31
N ASP A 860 33.56 21.72 45.45
CA ASP A 860 33.32 21.07 46.74
C ASP A 860 34.59 21.03 47.60
N GLN A 861 35.75 20.74 47.01
CA GLN A 861 37.04 20.78 47.70
C GLN A 861 37.44 22.19 48.12
N VAL A 862 37.22 23.19 47.27
CA VAL A 862 37.48 24.61 47.57
C VAL A 862 36.53 25.10 48.67
N GLN A 863 35.27 24.68 48.65
CA GLN A 863 34.27 25.02 49.66
C GLN A 863 34.61 24.40 51.03
N GLN A 864 35.04 23.14 51.06
CA GLN A 864 35.56 22.50 52.26
C GLN A 864 36.83 23.20 52.78
N SER A 865 37.73 23.57 51.87
CA SER A 865 38.96 24.32 52.21
C SER A 865 38.64 25.72 52.76
N ALA A 866 37.65 26.41 52.19
CA ALA A 866 37.19 27.72 52.64
C ALA A 866 36.47 27.66 53.99
N GLN A 867 35.76 26.56 54.29
CA GLN A 867 35.19 26.32 55.62
C GLN A 867 36.27 26.04 56.65
N ALA A 868 37.29 25.24 56.32
CA ALA A 868 38.42 24.98 57.20
C ALA A 868 39.26 26.26 57.46
N LEU A 869 39.48 27.09 56.43
CA LEU A 869 40.14 28.39 56.57
C LEU A 869 39.33 29.38 57.41
N ARG A 870 38.00 29.43 57.24
CA ARG A 870 37.12 30.24 58.10
C ARG A 870 37.17 29.78 59.55
N TRP A 871 37.22 28.48 59.79
CA TRP A 871 37.42 27.92 61.13
C TRP A 871 38.78 28.31 61.70
N MET A 872 39.88 28.18 60.94
CA MET A 872 41.22 28.61 61.38
C MET A 872 41.31 30.11 61.69
N ILE A 873 40.73 30.97 60.85
CA ILE A 873 40.69 32.42 61.09
C ILE A 873 39.91 32.74 62.36
N ARG A 874 38.80 32.03 62.61
CA ARG A 874 37.98 32.22 63.80
C ARG A 874 38.69 31.70 65.07
N ALA A 875 39.42 30.59 64.96
CA ALA A 875 40.26 30.04 66.02
C ALA A 875 41.46 30.95 66.36
N LEU A 876 42.08 31.58 65.37
CA LEU A 876 43.20 32.51 65.57
C LEU A 876 42.78 33.87 66.11
N ARG A 877 41.51 34.27 65.93
CA ARG A 877 40.97 35.54 66.45
C ARG A 877 40.55 35.45 67.92
N GLY A 878 40.37 34.24 68.46
CA GLY A 878 40.16 33.99 69.87
C GLY A 878 41.48 33.61 70.55
N ASN A 879 41.97 34.43 71.49
CA ASN A 879 43.12 34.03 72.30
C ASN A 879 42.73 32.88 73.24
N GLY A 880 43.06 31.64 72.84
CA GLY A 880 43.03 30.45 73.70
C GLY A 880 42.15 29.33 73.18
N PHE A 881 42.76 28.16 72.98
CA PHE A 881 42.08 26.90 72.68
C PHE A 881 41.10 26.54 73.81
N SER A 882 39.80 26.64 73.57
CA SER A 882 38.77 26.00 74.40
C SER A 882 38.43 24.63 73.80
N PRO A 883 38.32 23.55 74.61
CA PRO A 883 37.98 22.22 74.11
C PRO A 883 36.44 22.11 74.03
N GLY A 884 35.85 22.39 72.86
CA GLY A 884 34.39 22.29 72.73
C GLY A 884 33.74 22.54 71.37
N GLU A 885 34.47 22.91 70.32
CA GLU A 885 33.90 22.99 68.96
C GLU A 885 34.59 21.99 68.02
N ASP A 886 33.80 21.10 67.43
CA ASP A 886 34.26 20.00 66.58
C ASP A 886 35.04 20.50 65.35
N VAL A 887 36.21 19.89 65.15
CA VAL A 887 37.04 20.02 63.94
C VAL A 887 36.22 19.58 62.71
N PRO A 888 36.23 20.31 61.58
CA PRO A 888 35.65 19.81 60.34
C PRO A 888 36.38 18.52 59.93
N ALA A 889 35.68 17.39 59.90
CA ALA A 889 36.26 16.12 59.50
C ALA A 889 36.65 16.17 58.01
N VAL A 890 37.96 16.28 57.73
CA VAL A 890 38.52 16.12 56.39
C VAL A 890 38.58 14.63 56.08
N GLY A 891 37.60 14.14 55.29
CA GLY A 891 37.61 12.78 54.77
C GLY A 891 38.66 12.59 53.66
N PRO A 892 39.26 11.40 53.49
CA PRO A 892 40.26 11.17 52.46
C PRO A 892 39.62 11.19 51.06
N SER A 893 40.22 11.96 50.16
CA SER A 893 39.90 12.00 48.73
C SER A 893 40.16 10.63 48.10
N LYS A 894 39.09 9.91 47.73
CA LYS A 894 39.19 8.76 46.82
C LYS A 894 39.11 9.27 45.38
N ALA A 895 40.27 9.33 44.72
CA ALA A 895 40.34 9.36 43.27
C ALA A 895 39.74 8.05 42.73
N LEU A 896 38.68 8.16 41.93
CA LEU A 896 38.07 7.02 41.25
C LEU A 896 38.78 6.84 39.90
N GLU A 897 39.76 5.94 39.85
CA GLU A 897 40.17 5.33 38.59
C GLU A 897 39.04 4.38 38.16
N ALA A 898 38.48 4.65 36.98
CA ALA A 898 37.49 3.78 36.36
C ALA A 898 38.18 2.49 35.91
N LYS A 899 37.95 1.42 36.67
CA LYS A 899 38.18 0.05 36.21
C LYS A 899 36.86 -0.70 36.33
N GLU A 900 36.23 -0.90 35.18
CA GLU A 900 35.09 -1.80 35.02
C GLU A 900 35.49 -3.18 35.54
N MET A 901 34.81 -3.63 36.58
CA MET A 901 34.87 -4.99 37.06
C MET A 901 33.44 -5.49 37.12
N GLU A 902 33.12 -6.42 36.22
CA GLU A 902 31.92 -7.23 36.23
C GLU A 902 31.75 -7.83 37.63
N LEU A 903 30.68 -7.43 38.32
CA LEU A 903 30.28 -8.06 39.58
C LEU A 903 29.16 -9.06 39.25
N GLU A 904 29.54 -10.33 39.13
CA GLU A 904 28.61 -11.44 39.31
C GLU A 904 27.88 -11.28 40.65
N GLY A 905 26.54 -11.35 40.58
CA GLY A 905 25.67 -11.10 41.71
C GLY A 905 25.91 -12.06 42.86
N LYS A 906 26.33 -11.51 44.00
CA LYS A 906 26.04 -12.11 45.31
C LYS A 906 24.56 -11.89 45.62
N PRO A 907 23.85 -12.88 46.18
CA PRO A 907 22.47 -12.70 46.61
C PRO A 907 22.43 -11.65 47.72
N GLU A 908 21.59 -10.64 47.54
CA GLU A 908 21.25 -9.65 48.58
C GLU A 908 20.82 -10.40 49.85
N GLU A 909 21.51 -10.14 50.96
CA GLU A 909 21.06 -10.57 52.29
C GLU A 909 19.71 -9.92 52.57
N SER A 910 18.67 -10.75 52.56
CA SER A 910 17.27 -10.37 52.63
C SER A 910 16.89 -9.82 54.00
N ARG A 911 16.73 -8.49 54.13
CA ARG A 911 15.74 -7.97 55.08
C ARG A 911 14.36 -8.55 54.69
N PRO A 912 13.51 -8.95 55.63
CA PRO A 912 12.16 -9.41 55.28
C PRO A 912 11.46 -8.30 54.49
N PRO A 913 10.85 -8.62 53.33
CA PRO A 913 10.21 -7.61 52.50
C PRO A 913 9.06 -6.97 53.30
N CYS A 914 9.17 -5.67 53.56
CA CYS A 914 8.08 -4.90 54.17
C CYS A 914 6.82 -5.04 53.32
N HIS A 915 5.63 -5.16 53.94
CA HIS A 915 4.37 -5.17 53.20
C HIS A 915 4.20 -3.87 52.40
N VAL A 916 3.82 -3.97 51.14
CA VAL A 916 3.69 -2.83 50.22
C VAL A 916 2.22 -2.52 49.98
N LEU A 917 1.41 -3.54 49.69
CA LEU A 917 -0.01 -3.35 49.33
C LEU A 917 -0.81 -2.78 50.49
N ALA A 918 -0.53 -3.24 51.72
CA ALA A 918 -1.14 -2.73 52.94
C ALA A 918 -0.82 -1.24 53.23
N ARG A 919 0.17 -0.63 52.57
CA ARG A 919 0.56 0.78 52.76
C ARG A 919 0.11 1.71 51.64
N ASN A 920 -0.76 1.25 50.73
CA ASN A 920 -1.39 2.14 49.75
C ASN A 920 -2.14 3.28 50.45
N LEU A 921 -1.94 4.54 50.03
CA LEU A 921 -2.47 5.70 50.76
C LEU A 921 -4.00 5.70 50.84
N LEU A 922 -4.69 5.24 49.80
CA LEU A 922 -6.14 5.15 49.78
C LEU A 922 -6.58 3.75 50.24
N TYR A 923 -7.48 3.69 51.23
CA TYR A 923 -8.03 2.42 51.69
C TYR A 923 -9.10 1.89 50.71
N PRO A 924 -9.09 0.59 50.32
CA PRO A 924 -9.99 0.08 49.29
C PRO A 924 -11.48 0.18 49.63
N GLY A 925 -12.22 0.91 48.78
CA GLY A 925 -13.67 1.07 48.89
C GLY A 925 -14.13 1.94 50.06
N SER A 926 -13.26 2.85 50.54
CA SER A 926 -13.64 3.98 51.38
C SER A 926 -12.91 5.26 50.93
N HIS A 927 -13.30 6.41 51.48
CA HIS A 927 -12.60 7.68 51.26
C HIS A 927 -11.47 7.92 52.28
N THR A 928 -11.20 6.93 53.16
CA THR A 928 -10.21 7.04 54.23
C THR A 928 -8.80 6.96 53.65
N ARG A 929 -7.96 7.93 54.00
CA ARG A 929 -6.52 7.92 53.70
C ARG A 929 -5.73 7.38 54.88
N ARG A 930 -4.76 6.52 54.60
CA ARG A 930 -3.80 6.01 55.58
C ARG A 930 -2.77 7.09 55.90
N PHE A 931 -2.22 7.03 57.11
CA PHE A 931 -1.03 7.78 57.48
C PHE A 931 0.17 7.30 56.65
N PRO A 932 1.00 8.20 56.12
CA PRO A 932 2.15 7.82 55.30
C PRO A 932 3.23 7.13 56.15
N VAL A 933 3.54 5.88 55.83
CA VAL A 933 4.58 5.09 56.50
C VAL A 933 5.71 4.77 55.51
N PRO A 934 6.86 5.47 55.56
CA PRO A 934 8.04 5.15 54.76
C PRO A 934 8.64 3.79 55.13
N ASP A 935 9.37 3.16 54.20
CA ASP A 935 9.94 1.81 54.37
C ASP A 935 10.81 1.67 55.65
N GLU A 936 11.51 2.74 56.08
CA GLU A 936 12.37 2.71 57.27
C GLU A 936 11.61 2.76 58.62
N LYS A 937 10.32 3.13 58.62
CA LYS A 937 9.48 3.25 59.83
C LYS A 937 8.41 2.15 59.95
N VAL A 938 8.45 1.16 59.06
CA VAL A 938 7.51 0.03 59.06
C VAL A 938 7.65 -0.85 60.31
N PRO A 939 8.85 -1.33 60.69
CA PRO A 939 8.99 -2.26 61.82
C PRO A 939 8.62 -1.58 63.14
N TRP A 940 7.90 -2.29 64.02
CA TRP A 940 7.44 -1.73 65.30
C TRP A 940 8.61 -1.35 66.23
N GLU A 941 9.76 -2.02 66.08
CA GLU A 941 11.00 -1.80 66.84
C GLU A 941 11.63 -0.42 66.58
N VAL A 942 11.30 0.21 65.45
CA VAL A 942 11.80 1.55 65.12
C VAL A 942 10.86 2.60 65.67
N ASP A 943 11.39 3.53 66.44
CA ASP A 943 10.63 4.66 66.99
C ASP A 943 10.09 5.58 65.89
N PHE A 944 8.81 5.92 65.99
CA PHE A 944 8.14 6.84 65.10
C PHE A 944 7.22 7.82 65.87
N PRO A 945 7.78 8.88 66.48
CA PRO A 945 7.04 9.78 67.39
C PRO A 945 5.85 10.50 66.74
N LEU A 946 5.91 10.77 65.43
CA LEU A 946 4.85 11.46 64.66
C LEU A 946 3.70 10.52 64.23
N TYR A 947 3.74 9.24 64.61
CA TYR A 947 2.80 8.24 64.10
C TYR A 947 1.42 8.35 64.76
N ASP A 948 0.49 9.00 64.08
CA ASP A 948 -0.91 9.10 64.50
C ASP A 948 -1.87 8.67 63.37
N PRO A 949 -2.13 7.35 63.21
CA PRO A 949 -2.95 6.83 62.13
C PRO A 949 -4.46 7.01 62.41
N PRO A 950 -5.27 7.35 61.38
CA PRO A 950 -6.71 7.44 61.53
C PRO A 950 -7.33 6.07 61.86
N ALA A 951 -8.39 6.08 62.65
CA ALA A 951 -9.15 4.88 63.00
C ALA A 951 -10.33 4.66 62.02
N TYR A 952 -10.44 3.46 61.44
CA TYR A 952 -11.54 3.10 60.54
C TYR A 952 -11.95 1.63 60.72
N SER A 953 -13.24 1.39 60.88
CA SER A 953 -13.86 0.07 60.94
C SER A 953 -15.20 0.13 60.19
N ALA A 954 -15.45 -0.80 59.25
CA ALA A 954 -16.68 -0.84 58.46
C ALA A 954 -17.77 -1.67 59.15
N GLU A 955 -19.01 -1.18 59.13
CA GLU A 955 -20.18 -1.93 59.58
C GLU A 955 -20.63 -2.89 58.48
N HIS A 956 -20.74 -4.19 58.75
CA HIS A 956 -21.28 -5.17 57.78
C HIS A 956 -22.55 -5.78 58.37
N LYS A 957 -23.71 -5.41 57.83
CA LYS A 957 -25.01 -5.89 58.33
C LYS A 957 -25.37 -7.32 57.89
N ASP A 958 -24.61 -7.87 56.95
CA ASP A 958 -24.95 -9.12 56.25
C ASP A 958 -24.24 -10.37 56.80
N MET A 959 -23.48 -10.27 57.89
CA MET A 959 -22.66 -11.37 58.41
C MET A 959 -23.02 -11.79 59.83
N ALA A 960 -23.11 -13.10 60.05
CA ALA A 960 -23.61 -13.69 61.30
C ALA A 960 -22.64 -13.58 62.49
N VAL A 961 -21.33 -13.37 62.25
CA VAL A 961 -20.29 -13.28 63.28
C VAL A 961 -19.31 -12.16 62.93
N GLN A 962 -19.29 -11.08 63.73
CA GLN A 962 -18.42 -9.93 63.52
C GLN A 962 -17.95 -9.38 64.88
N ASP A 963 -16.71 -8.90 64.94
CA ASP A 963 -16.23 -8.18 66.12
C ASP A 963 -16.96 -6.84 66.33
N PRO A 964 -17.09 -6.35 67.58
CA PRO A 964 -17.83 -5.14 67.90
C PRO A 964 -17.38 -3.93 67.06
N PHE A 965 -18.34 -3.13 66.61
CA PHE A 965 -18.09 -1.90 65.86
C PHE A 965 -17.44 -0.81 66.75
N SER A 966 -17.75 -0.78 68.06
CA SER A 966 -17.24 0.21 69.00
C SER A 966 -15.87 -0.16 69.58
N LEU A 967 -14.92 0.78 69.51
CA LEU A 967 -13.58 0.71 70.11
C LEU A 967 -13.58 0.99 71.63
N SER A 968 -14.70 0.81 72.33
CA SER A 968 -14.75 0.97 73.79
C SER A 968 -13.80 -0.02 74.47
N LEU A 969 -13.00 0.41 75.45
CA LEU A 969 -12.04 -0.44 76.15
C LEU A 969 -12.73 -1.71 76.74
N GLU A 970 -13.98 -1.58 77.18
CA GLU A 970 -14.80 -2.69 77.70
C GLU A 970 -15.22 -3.74 76.65
N SER A 971 -15.38 -3.37 75.37
CA SER A 971 -15.69 -4.32 74.29
C SER A 971 -14.43 -5.05 73.80
N LEU A 972 -13.28 -4.36 73.83
CA LEU A 972 -11.99 -4.91 73.40
C LEU A 972 -11.40 -5.91 74.41
N LEU A 973 -11.59 -5.68 75.71
CA LEU A 973 -11.12 -6.59 76.77
C LEU A 973 -11.89 -7.92 76.84
N LYS A 974 -13.04 -8.05 76.16
CA LYS A 974 -13.83 -9.29 76.10
C LYS A 974 -13.29 -10.30 75.08
N ILE A 975 -12.34 -9.89 74.24
CA ILE A 975 -11.79 -10.71 73.14
C ILE A 975 -10.56 -11.47 73.64
N ASN A 976 -10.56 -12.80 73.47
CA ASN A 976 -9.40 -13.63 73.80
C ASN A 976 -8.43 -13.73 72.61
N TYR A 977 -7.39 -12.90 72.61
CA TYR A 977 -6.35 -12.93 71.57
C TYR A 977 -5.43 -14.15 71.69
N ASN A 978 -4.75 -14.51 70.60
CA ASN A 978 -3.81 -15.64 70.48
C ASN A 978 -4.39 -17.03 70.82
N THR A 979 -5.72 -17.17 70.93
CA THR A 979 -6.42 -18.43 71.26
C THR A 979 -7.67 -18.60 70.40
N MET A 980 -8.34 -19.76 70.51
CA MET A 980 -9.65 -19.97 69.89
C MET A 980 -10.73 -19.22 70.70
N ASP A 981 -11.35 -18.22 70.09
CA ASP A 981 -12.33 -17.34 70.72
C ASP A 981 -13.75 -17.67 70.21
N GLY A 982 -14.40 -18.62 70.88
CA GLY A 982 -15.68 -19.17 70.44
C GLY A 982 -15.55 -19.95 69.13
N LEU A 983 -16.13 -19.41 68.05
CA LEU A 983 -16.02 -19.98 66.69
C LEU A 983 -14.88 -19.35 65.87
N ILE A 984 -14.31 -18.23 66.32
CA ILE A 984 -13.29 -17.49 65.58
C ILE A 984 -11.91 -18.01 65.99
N ASP A 985 -11.14 -18.48 65.01
CA ASP A 985 -9.71 -18.74 65.20
C ASP A 985 -8.94 -17.43 65.12
N ARG A 986 -8.33 -17.03 66.25
CA ARG A 986 -7.50 -15.82 66.35
C ARG A 986 -6.01 -16.16 66.48
N GLN A 987 -5.59 -17.39 66.24
CA GLN A 987 -4.19 -17.79 66.30
C GLN A 987 -3.48 -17.46 64.99
N SER A 988 -2.38 -16.72 65.04
CA SER A 988 -1.60 -16.43 63.83
C SER A 988 -0.69 -17.60 63.46
N PHE A 989 -0.60 -17.90 62.16
CA PHE A 989 0.41 -18.82 61.62
C PHE A 989 1.85 -18.31 61.78
N HIS A 990 2.02 -17.02 62.06
CA HIS A 990 3.30 -16.36 62.27
C HIS A 990 3.83 -16.47 63.71
N GLY A 991 2.99 -16.93 64.64
CA GLY A 991 3.29 -17.03 66.07
C GLY A 991 2.40 -16.12 66.93
N LEU A 992 2.82 -15.90 68.18
CA LEU A 992 2.10 -15.02 69.11
C LEU A 992 2.30 -13.55 68.70
N TYR A 993 1.20 -12.82 68.49
CA TYR A 993 1.25 -11.39 68.21
C TYR A 993 1.06 -10.56 69.48
N ALA A 994 1.69 -9.39 69.51
CA ALA A 994 1.58 -8.44 70.60
C ALA A 994 0.20 -7.78 70.63
N VAL A 995 -0.31 -7.50 71.83
CA VAL A 995 -1.56 -6.77 72.05
C VAL A 995 -1.22 -5.51 72.86
N GLN A 996 -1.53 -4.34 72.30
CA GLN A 996 -1.29 -3.04 72.92
C GLN A 996 -2.62 -2.30 73.02
N ASP A 997 -2.93 -1.74 74.20
CA ASP A 997 -4.18 -1.02 74.48
C ASP A 997 -5.46 -1.82 74.11
N GLY A 998 -5.43 -3.14 74.28
CA GLY A 998 -6.54 -4.04 73.97
C GLY A 998 -6.73 -4.36 72.48
N LEU A 999 -5.81 -3.92 71.61
CA LEU A 999 -5.82 -4.21 70.18
C LEU A 999 -4.57 -5.01 69.76
N PRO A 1000 -4.69 -5.97 68.83
CA PRO A 1000 -3.54 -6.70 68.33
C PRO A 1000 -2.71 -5.81 67.41
N LEU A 1001 -1.39 -6.06 67.37
CA LEU A 1001 -0.46 -5.40 66.46
C LEU A 1001 -0.12 -6.33 65.30
N ASN A 1002 -0.17 -5.79 64.08
CA ASN A 1002 0.19 -6.51 62.87
C ASN A 1002 1.65 -7.01 62.93
N PRO A 1003 1.92 -8.32 62.76
CA PRO A 1003 3.25 -8.89 62.91
C PRO A 1003 4.26 -8.39 61.86
N MET A 1004 3.80 -7.80 60.75
CA MET A 1004 4.67 -7.28 59.68
C MET A 1004 5.01 -5.79 59.81
N GLY A 1005 4.44 -5.10 60.82
CA GLY A 1005 4.72 -3.69 61.09
C GLY A 1005 3.54 -2.75 60.85
N ARG A 1006 3.83 -1.44 60.90
CA ARG A 1006 2.88 -0.34 60.72
C ARG A 1006 2.29 -0.30 59.31
N THR A 1007 0.98 -0.08 59.21
CA THR A 1007 0.25 0.07 57.94
C THR A 1007 -0.30 1.48 57.72
N GLY A 1008 -0.39 2.29 58.78
CA GLY A 1008 -0.92 3.66 58.72
C GLY A 1008 -2.44 3.75 58.91
N LEU A 1009 -3.11 2.69 59.35
CA LEU A 1009 -4.55 2.71 59.64
C LEU A 1009 -4.85 1.88 60.88
N ARG A 1010 -5.54 2.47 61.86
CA ARG A 1010 -6.01 1.78 63.07
C ARG A 1010 -7.43 1.25 62.89
N GLY A 1011 -7.78 0.24 63.68
CA GLY A 1011 -9.09 -0.39 63.65
C GLY A 1011 -9.15 -1.60 62.73
N ARG A 1012 -10.35 -2.13 62.53
CA ARG A 1012 -10.59 -3.39 61.81
C ARG A 1012 -10.60 -3.21 60.29
N GLY A 1013 -10.80 -1.98 59.82
CA GLY A 1013 -11.06 -1.72 58.42
C GLY A 1013 -12.29 -2.48 57.93
N ARG A 1014 -12.18 -3.13 56.77
CA ARG A 1014 -13.25 -3.95 56.17
C ARG A 1014 -13.19 -5.44 56.49
N LEU A 1015 -12.16 -5.90 57.21
CA LEU A 1015 -12.01 -7.31 57.60
C LEU A 1015 -13.04 -7.70 58.67
N HIS A 1016 -13.24 -8.99 58.92
CA HIS A 1016 -14.33 -9.48 59.79
C HIS A 1016 -13.98 -9.38 61.28
N CYS A 1017 -12.72 -9.69 61.62
CA CYS A 1017 -12.22 -9.78 62.99
C CYS A 1017 -10.93 -8.96 63.16
N PHE A 1018 -10.65 -8.54 64.40
CA PHE A 1018 -9.32 -8.07 64.82
C PHE A 1018 -8.33 -9.24 64.88
N GLY A 1019 -7.08 -8.98 64.50
CA GLY A 1019 -6.02 -9.98 64.41
C GLY A 1019 -5.99 -10.71 63.06
N PRO A 1020 -5.60 -11.99 63.02
CA PRO A 1020 -5.52 -12.76 61.79
C PRO A 1020 -6.91 -13.11 61.26
N ASN A 1021 -7.11 -12.95 59.95
CA ASN A 1021 -8.28 -13.38 59.22
C ASN A 1021 -7.87 -14.49 58.26
N HIS A 1022 -8.23 -15.73 58.56
CA HIS A 1022 -7.78 -16.90 57.80
C HIS A 1022 -8.54 -17.06 56.48
N ALA A 1023 -7.78 -17.24 55.40
CA ALA A 1023 -8.26 -17.49 54.04
C ALA A 1023 -7.66 -18.77 53.46
N LEU A 1024 -8.37 -19.37 52.51
CA LEU A 1024 -7.92 -20.55 51.77
C LEU A 1024 -7.93 -20.27 50.26
N HIS A 1025 -6.79 -20.49 49.63
CA HIS A 1025 -6.60 -20.30 48.19
C HIS A 1025 -6.20 -21.62 47.51
N PRO A 1026 -7.17 -22.34 46.91
CA PRO A 1026 -6.84 -23.51 46.11
C PRO A 1026 -6.29 -23.10 44.75
N VAL A 1027 -5.10 -23.57 44.42
CA VAL A 1027 -4.45 -23.33 43.13
C VAL A 1027 -4.55 -24.60 42.29
N VAL A 1028 -5.57 -24.63 41.43
CA VAL A 1028 -5.82 -25.79 40.56
C VAL A 1028 -5.03 -25.62 39.25
N THR A 1029 -4.10 -26.54 38.97
CA THR A 1029 -3.19 -26.45 37.82
C THR A 1029 -3.17 -27.71 36.96
N ARG A 1030 -2.78 -27.56 35.69
CA ARG A 1030 -2.55 -28.66 34.74
C ARG A 1030 -1.45 -28.31 33.73
N TRP A 1031 -0.89 -29.30 33.05
CA TRP A 1031 0.06 -29.04 31.95
C TRP A 1031 -0.65 -28.53 30.68
N ARG A 1032 -0.10 -27.48 30.06
CA ARG A 1032 -0.53 -27.01 28.74
C ARG A 1032 -0.09 -28.01 27.67
N ARG A 1033 -1.00 -28.42 26.78
CA ARG A 1033 -0.73 -29.43 25.75
C ARG A 1033 -1.09 -28.95 24.34
N ASN A 1034 -0.40 -29.47 23.33
CA ASN A 1034 -0.70 -29.30 21.91
C ASN A 1034 -1.92 -30.16 21.48
N LEU A 1035 -2.41 -29.96 20.25
CA LEU A 1035 -3.48 -30.80 19.67
C LEU A 1035 -3.14 -32.30 19.69
N ASP A 1036 -1.86 -32.62 19.59
CA ASP A 1036 -1.34 -34.00 19.62
C ASP A 1036 -1.17 -34.57 21.04
N GLY A 1037 -1.50 -33.78 22.08
CA GLY A 1037 -1.41 -34.20 23.50
C GLY A 1037 -0.02 -34.03 24.15
N SER A 1038 1.00 -33.57 23.42
CA SER A 1038 2.34 -33.29 23.96
C SER A 1038 2.37 -32.01 24.82
N ILE A 1039 3.20 -32.00 25.87
CA ILE A 1039 3.34 -30.84 26.78
C ILE A 1039 4.10 -29.71 26.08
N ILE A 1040 3.56 -28.49 26.12
CA ILE A 1040 4.20 -27.32 25.55
C ILE A 1040 5.34 -26.85 26.46
N ARG A 1041 6.51 -26.56 25.88
CA ARG A 1041 7.67 -26.01 26.59
C ARG A 1041 8.08 -24.66 25.99
N LYS A 1042 8.59 -23.77 26.83
CA LYS A 1042 9.22 -22.49 26.47
C LYS A 1042 10.60 -22.44 27.12
N SER A 1043 11.66 -22.20 26.34
CA SER A 1043 13.06 -22.17 26.81
C SER A 1043 13.40 -23.30 27.80
N LEU A 1044 13.09 -24.55 27.40
CA LEU A 1044 13.24 -25.81 28.17
C LEU A 1044 12.25 -26.06 29.33
N LYS A 1045 11.55 -25.05 29.85
CA LYS A 1045 10.57 -25.22 30.95
C LYS A 1045 9.19 -25.59 30.44
N LYS A 1046 8.45 -26.41 31.20
CA LYS A 1046 7.06 -26.81 30.88
C LYS A 1046 6.10 -25.64 31.15
N MET A 1047 5.07 -25.47 30.32
CA MET A 1047 4.02 -24.47 30.54
C MET A 1047 2.84 -25.04 31.33
N LEU A 1048 2.41 -24.30 32.35
CA LEU A 1048 1.23 -24.61 33.16
C LEU A 1048 0.00 -23.84 32.69
N GLU A 1049 -1.16 -24.39 32.99
CA GLU A 1049 -2.44 -23.70 32.99
C GLU A 1049 -3.02 -23.72 34.41
N VAL A 1050 -3.60 -22.61 34.84
CA VAL A 1050 -4.25 -22.42 36.14
C VAL A 1050 -5.72 -22.05 35.93
N LEU A 1051 -6.59 -22.56 36.81
CA LEU A 1051 -8.01 -22.20 36.81
C LEU A 1051 -8.20 -20.84 37.49
N VAL A 1052 -8.81 -19.90 36.77
CA VAL A 1052 -9.08 -18.53 37.25
C VAL A 1052 -10.54 -18.15 37.02
N ALA A 1053 -11.06 -17.26 37.86
CA ALA A 1053 -12.42 -16.77 37.77
C ALA A 1053 -12.47 -15.23 37.78
N GLN A 1054 -13.39 -14.67 37.00
CA GLN A 1054 -13.77 -13.26 37.02
C GLN A 1054 -15.18 -13.14 37.59
N TYR A 1055 -15.31 -12.34 38.64
CA TYR A 1055 -16.57 -12.11 39.35
C TYR A 1055 -17.25 -10.84 38.81
N PRO A 1056 -18.59 -10.76 38.74
CA PRO A 1056 -19.31 -9.70 38.01
C PRO A 1056 -19.07 -8.26 38.51
N LEU A 1057 -18.61 -8.07 39.76
CA LEU A 1057 -18.30 -6.75 40.34
C LEU A 1057 -16.79 -6.40 40.28
N SER A 1058 -15.96 -7.27 39.71
CA SER A 1058 -14.50 -7.12 39.65
C SER A 1058 -13.99 -7.32 38.23
N ASP A 1059 -13.39 -6.28 37.66
CA ASP A 1059 -12.69 -6.37 36.37
C ASP A 1059 -11.37 -7.16 36.45
N VAL A 1060 -10.93 -7.52 37.65
CA VAL A 1060 -9.69 -8.26 37.90
C VAL A 1060 -9.98 -9.75 38.09
N TRP A 1061 -9.15 -10.59 37.48
CA TRP A 1061 -9.23 -12.04 37.66
C TRP A 1061 -8.64 -12.44 39.01
N ALA A 1062 -9.21 -13.47 39.61
CA ALA A 1062 -8.77 -13.97 40.90
C ALA A 1062 -8.70 -15.50 40.90
N LEU A 1063 -7.91 -16.03 41.83
CA LEU A 1063 -7.95 -17.45 42.15
C LEU A 1063 -9.31 -17.78 42.79
N PRO A 1064 -9.80 -19.02 42.63
CA PRO A 1064 -11.06 -19.48 43.21
C PRO A 1064 -10.91 -19.73 44.72
N GLY A 1065 -10.51 -18.71 45.48
CA GLY A 1065 -10.29 -18.75 46.93
C GLY A 1065 -10.90 -17.54 47.65
N GLY A 1066 -10.78 -17.52 48.97
CA GLY A 1066 -11.30 -16.42 49.78
C GLY A 1066 -11.26 -16.70 51.28
N SER A 1067 -11.88 -15.80 52.05
CA SER A 1067 -12.06 -15.95 53.49
C SER A 1067 -12.84 -17.23 53.81
N LEU A 1068 -12.42 -17.91 54.88
CA LEU A 1068 -13.17 -19.04 55.46
C LEU A 1068 -14.13 -18.51 56.51
N GLU A 1069 -15.40 -18.92 56.45
CA GLU A 1069 -16.33 -18.65 57.53
C GLU A 1069 -16.10 -19.64 58.70
N PRO A 1070 -16.36 -19.22 59.95
CA PRO A 1070 -16.22 -20.09 61.12
C PRO A 1070 -16.98 -21.42 60.97
N GLY A 1071 -16.26 -22.55 61.07
CA GLY A 1071 -16.84 -23.89 60.96
C GLY A 1071 -17.01 -24.42 59.53
N GLU A 1072 -16.71 -23.63 58.49
CA GLU A 1072 -16.74 -24.09 57.10
C GLU A 1072 -15.37 -24.59 56.61
N THR A 1073 -15.36 -25.60 55.73
CA THR A 1073 -14.13 -26.18 55.15
C THR A 1073 -13.79 -25.67 53.75
N LEU A 1074 -14.72 -24.98 53.07
CA LEU A 1074 -14.55 -24.43 51.72
C LEU A 1074 -14.92 -22.93 51.71
N PRO A 1075 -14.15 -22.06 51.03
CA PRO A 1075 -14.47 -20.64 50.92
C PRO A 1075 -15.78 -20.37 50.17
N LEU A 1076 -16.50 -19.31 50.56
CA LEU A 1076 -17.74 -18.87 49.90
C LEU A 1076 -17.58 -18.63 48.40
N LYS A 1077 -16.50 -17.95 48.00
CA LYS A 1077 -16.22 -17.65 46.58
C LYS A 1077 -16.03 -18.91 45.73
N LEU A 1078 -15.44 -19.95 46.32
CA LEU A 1078 -15.28 -21.24 45.65
C LEU A 1078 -16.63 -21.98 45.53
N LYS A 1079 -17.52 -21.83 46.52
CA LYS A 1079 -18.88 -22.39 46.48
C LYS A 1079 -19.75 -21.75 45.40
N TRP A 1080 -19.48 -20.51 44.99
CA TRP A 1080 -20.14 -19.88 43.83
C TRP A 1080 -19.68 -20.49 42.49
N ILE A 1081 -18.43 -20.96 42.43
CA ILE A 1081 -17.83 -21.57 41.24
C ILE A 1081 -18.23 -23.04 41.11
N LEU A 1082 -18.28 -23.78 42.21
CA LEU A 1082 -18.53 -25.21 42.22
C LEU A 1082 -20.00 -25.52 42.54
N ARG A 1083 -20.62 -26.40 41.75
CA ARG A 1083 -21.94 -26.95 42.08
C ARG A 1083 -21.91 -27.67 43.43
N ARG A 1084 -23.01 -27.58 44.18
CA ARG A 1084 -23.18 -28.20 45.52
C ARG A 1084 -22.80 -29.68 45.56
N GLU A 1085 -23.15 -30.42 44.51
CA GLU A 1085 -22.86 -31.85 44.37
C GLU A 1085 -21.35 -32.19 44.38
N PHE A 1086 -20.49 -31.25 43.95
CA PHE A 1086 -19.05 -31.47 43.81
C PHE A 1086 -18.25 -31.04 45.06
N TRP A 1087 -18.88 -30.38 46.04
CA TRP A 1087 -18.18 -29.87 47.23
C TRP A 1087 -17.43 -30.97 48.03
N PRO A 1088 -18.01 -32.14 48.33
CA PRO A 1088 -17.31 -33.17 49.11
C PRO A 1088 -16.11 -33.77 48.36
N GLN A 1089 -16.23 -33.90 47.03
CA GLN A 1089 -15.19 -34.43 46.17
C GLN A 1089 -14.02 -33.45 46.07
N PHE A 1090 -14.31 -32.16 45.92
CA PHE A 1090 -13.29 -31.12 45.91
C PHE A 1090 -12.58 -31.00 47.28
N GLN A 1091 -13.31 -31.17 48.40
CA GLN A 1091 -12.67 -31.25 49.73
C GLN A 1091 -11.66 -32.38 49.81
N ASN A 1092 -11.95 -33.55 49.24
CA ASN A 1092 -11.00 -34.65 49.17
C ASN A 1092 -9.78 -34.30 48.30
N LEU A 1093 -9.98 -33.60 47.17
CA LEU A 1093 -8.87 -33.10 46.35
C LEU A 1093 -7.99 -32.10 47.09
N LEU A 1094 -8.57 -31.23 47.92
CA LEU A 1094 -7.79 -30.30 48.76
C LEU A 1094 -6.98 -31.03 49.83
N LYS A 1095 -7.52 -32.09 50.44
CA LYS A 1095 -6.78 -32.93 51.39
C LYS A 1095 -5.61 -33.69 50.74
N GLN A 1096 -5.72 -34.02 49.46
CA GLN A 1096 -4.66 -34.66 48.67
C GLN A 1096 -3.66 -33.66 48.06
N GLY A 1097 -4.02 -32.37 48.04
CA GLY A 1097 -3.19 -31.30 47.48
C GLY A 1097 -1.97 -31.00 48.33
N THR A 1098 -0.97 -30.36 47.72
CA THR A 1098 0.27 -29.96 48.40
C THR A 1098 0.14 -28.55 48.97
N GLU A 1099 0.51 -28.36 50.23
CA GLU A 1099 0.59 -27.02 50.84
C GLU A 1099 1.76 -26.24 50.24
N VAL A 1100 1.49 -25.09 49.64
CA VAL A 1100 2.47 -24.24 48.94
C VAL A 1100 2.93 -23.10 49.82
N HIS A 1101 1.99 -22.52 50.57
CA HIS A 1101 2.23 -21.37 51.42
C HIS A 1101 1.24 -21.33 52.56
N LYS A 1102 1.73 -21.05 53.75
CA LYS A 1102 0.94 -20.78 54.95
C LYS A 1102 1.58 -19.61 55.68
N GLY A 1103 0.80 -18.57 55.95
CA GLY A 1103 1.31 -17.37 56.64
C GLY A 1103 0.62 -16.09 56.23
N TYR A 1104 1.26 -14.97 56.58
CA TYR A 1104 0.80 -13.61 56.28
C TYR A 1104 0.68 -13.36 54.77
N LEU A 1105 -0.43 -12.76 54.36
CA LEU A 1105 -0.66 -12.31 52.98
C LEU A 1105 -0.72 -10.78 52.95
N ASP A 1106 0.14 -10.17 52.13
CA ASP A 1106 0.08 -8.72 51.91
C ASP A 1106 -1.19 -8.38 51.10
N ASP A 1107 -2.16 -7.77 51.77
CA ASP A 1107 -3.47 -7.43 51.22
C ASP A 1107 -3.75 -5.93 51.49
N PRO A 1108 -4.29 -5.18 50.52
CA PRO A 1108 -4.55 -3.76 50.69
C PRO A 1108 -5.59 -3.44 51.77
N ARG A 1109 -6.32 -4.44 52.29
CA ARG A 1109 -7.26 -4.30 53.41
C ARG A 1109 -6.60 -4.42 54.78
N ASN A 1110 -5.36 -4.90 54.89
CA ASN A 1110 -4.66 -5.07 56.16
C ASN A 1110 -4.50 -3.73 56.89
N THR A 1111 -4.69 -3.71 58.19
CA THR A 1111 -4.54 -2.55 59.08
C THR A 1111 -3.47 -2.84 60.14
N ASP A 1112 -3.27 -1.90 61.07
CA ASP A 1112 -2.40 -2.12 62.23
C ASP A 1112 -2.96 -3.20 63.16
N ASN A 1113 -4.28 -3.46 63.10
CA ASN A 1113 -5.00 -4.31 64.04
C ASN A 1113 -5.75 -5.49 63.42
N ALA A 1114 -5.76 -5.62 62.09
CA ALA A 1114 -6.38 -6.73 61.40
C ALA A 1114 -5.61 -7.05 60.12
N TRP A 1115 -5.28 -8.31 59.88
CA TRP A 1115 -4.56 -8.73 58.69
C TRP A 1115 -5.08 -10.05 58.15
N VAL A 1116 -4.76 -10.34 56.89
CA VAL A 1116 -5.13 -11.59 56.23
C VAL A 1116 -3.98 -12.57 56.33
N GLU A 1117 -4.29 -13.80 56.71
CA GLU A 1117 -3.38 -14.94 56.61
C GLU A 1117 -4.00 -15.98 55.70
N THR A 1118 -3.19 -16.62 54.88
CA THR A 1118 -3.71 -17.60 53.92
C THR A 1118 -2.98 -18.93 54.02
N VAL A 1119 -3.75 -19.99 53.78
CA VAL A 1119 -3.23 -21.29 53.35
C VAL A 1119 -3.46 -21.42 51.85
N ALA A 1120 -2.41 -21.70 51.08
CA ALA A 1120 -2.49 -21.94 49.65
C ALA A 1120 -2.17 -23.41 49.37
N ILE A 1121 -3.12 -24.13 48.77
CA ILE A 1121 -3.01 -25.56 48.47
C ILE A 1121 -2.99 -25.73 46.95
N SER A 1122 -1.94 -26.36 46.43
CA SER A 1122 -1.81 -26.69 45.01
C SER A 1122 -2.42 -28.06 44.73
N VAL A 1123 -3.37 -28.10 43.79
CA VAL A 1123 -3.93 -29.33 43.23
C VAL A 1123 -3.47 -29.41 41.78
N HIS A 1124 -2.58 -30.36 41.47
CA HIS A 1124 -1.98 -30.49 40.14
C HIS A 1124 -2.48 -31.74 39.40
N PHE A 1125 -2.99 -31.56 38.18
CA PHE A 1125 -3.39 -32.66 37.30
C PHE A 1125 -2.29 -32.97 36.27
N GLU A 1126 -1.60 -34.10 36.45
CA GLU A 1126 -0.47 -34.52 35.60
C GLU A 1126 -0.94 -35.09 34.23
N ALA A 1127 -2.01 -35.90 34.23
CA ALA A 1127 -2.51 -36.62 33.06
C ALA A 1127 -3.74 -35.96 32.40
N GLN A 1128 -3.83 -36.01 31.06
CA GLN A 1128 -4.97 -35.45 30.30
C GLN A 1128 -6.28 -36.24 30.50
N ASN A 1129 -6.18 -37.51 30.89
CA ASN A 1129 -7.31 -38.41 31.11
C ASN A 1129 -7.71 -38.54 32.59
N ASP A 1130 -7.27 -37.60 33.43
CA ASP A 1130 -7.68 -37.60 34.84
C ASP A 1130 -9.21 -37.48 34.95
N VAL A 1131 -9.83 -38.47 35.58
CA VAL A 1131 -11.29 -38.58 35.74
C VAL A 1131 -11.81 -37.39 36.55
N GLU A 1132 -11.05 -36.95 37.54
CA GLU A 1132 -11.40 -35.81 38.41
C GLU A 1132 -11.32 -34.49 37.65
N MET A 1133 -10.35 -34.35 36.73
CA MET A 1133 -10.26 -33.18 35.85
C MET A 1133 -11.42 -33.11 34.85
N LYS A 1134 -11.83 -34.24 34.26
CA LYS A 1134 -12.99 -34.29 33.35
C LYS A 1134 -14.29 -33.99 34.10
N ARG A 1135 -14.45 -34.51 35.31
CA ARG A 1135 -15.58 -34.17 36.20
C ARG A 1135 -15.59 -32.69 36.53
N LEU A 1136 -14.48 -32.11 36.99
CA LEU A 1136 -14.36 -30.68 37.26
C LEU A 1136 -14.81 -29.84 36.05
N ASN A 1137 -14.30 -30.14 34.85
CA ASN A 1137 -14.70 -29.42 33.63
C ASN A 1137 -16.19 -29.54 33.31
N SER A 1138 -16.82 -30.69 33.56
CA SER A 1138 -18.26 -30.88 33.35
C SER A 1138 -19.12 -30.04 34.31
N PHE A 1139 -18.67 -29.86 35.56
CA PHE A 1139 -19.36 -29.04 36.55
C PHE A 1139 -19.15 -27.54 36.33
N LEU A 1140 -18.03 -27.14 35.73
CA LEU A 1140 -17.75 -25.74 35.35
C LEU A 1140 -18.65 -25.23 34.21
N GLN A 1141 -19.14 -26.11 33.31
CA GLN A 1141 -19.96 -25.74 32.15
C GLN A 1141 -21.39 -25.27 32.50
N GLY A 1142 -21.81 -25.40 33.75
CA GLY A 1142 -23.16 -25.06 34.18
C GLY A 1142 -23.22 -24.14 35.40
N CYS A 1143 -22.28 -23.20 35.49
CA CYS A 1143 -22.27 -22.08 36.45
C CYS A 1143 -23.18 -20.93 35.97
N ASP A 1144 -23.48 -19.98 36.86
CA ASP A 1144 -24.27 -18.79 36.53
C ASP A 1144 -23.69 -18.01 35.33
N PRO A 1145 -24.55 -17.48 34.43
CA PRO A 1145 -24.10 -16.78 33.22
C PRO A 1145 -23.29 -15.50 33.48
N GLU A 1146 -23.34 -14.96 34.70
CA GLU A 1146 -22.60 -13.76 35.11
C GLU A 1146 -21.16 -14.05 35.60
N LEU A 1147 -20.78 -15.33 35.77
CA LEU A 1147 -19.47 -15.74 36.28
C LEU A 1147 -18.62 -16.32 35.15
N CYS A 1148 -17.47 -15.70 34.85
CA CYS A 1148 -16.57 -16.16 33.80
C CYS A 1148 -15.42 -16.99 34.38
N ILE A 1149 -15.39 -18.29 34.11
CA ILE A 1149 -14.34 -19.21 34.59
C ILE A 1149 -13.63 -19.83 33.39
N ARG A 1150 -12.30 -19.86 33.44
CA ARG A 1150 -11.50 -20.50 32.38
C ARG A 1150 -10.15 -20.99 32.88
N TRP A 1151 -9.60 -21.94 32.12
CA TRP A 1151 -8.20 -22.30 32.23
C TRP A 1151 -7.34 -21.24 31.55
N GLN A 1152 -6.30 -20.79 32.23
CA GLN A 1152 -5.43 -19.73 31.75
C GLN A 1152 -3.97 -20.16 31.82
N VAL A 1153 -3.22 -19.89 30.77
CA VAL A 1153 -1.78 -20.17 30.73
C VAL A 1153 -1.05 -19.32 31.77
N LEU A 1154 -0.18 -19.98 32.53
CA LEU A 1154 0.66 -19.34 33.54
C LEU A 1154 1.81 -18.55 32.89
N ASP A 1155 1.88 -17.27 33.25
CA ASP A 1155 2.89 -16.29 32.83
C ASP A 1155 3.04 -15.27 33.98
N LYS A 1156 4.23 -14.69 34.17
CA LYS A 1156 4.48 -13.57 35.09
C LYS A 1156 3.51 -12.40 34.88
N ARG A 1157 2.95 -12.25 33.67
CA ARG A 1157 2.09 -11.12 33.25
C ARG A 1157 0.57 -11.41 33.28
N ILE A 1158 0.12 -12.44 33.99
CA ILE A 1158 -1.33 -12.70 34.09
C ILE A 1158 -2.04 -11.55 34.85
N PRO A 1159 -3.18 -11.03 34.35
CA PRO A 1159 -4.01 -10.03 35.04
C PRO A 1159 -4.77 -10.59 36.23
N LEU A 1160 -4.02 -11.06 37.23
CA LEU A 1160 -4.51 -11.53 38.51
C LEU A 1160 -4.29 -10.46 39.58
N HIS A 1161 -5.13 -10.52 40.61
CA HIS A 1161 -4.90 -9.75 41.83
C HIS A 1161 -3.46 -9.92 42.35
N ALA A 1162 -2.80 -8.81 42.71
CA ALA A 1162 -1.36 -8.76 43.00
C ALA A 1162 -0.88 -9.77 44.05
N ASN A 1163 -1.68 -10.04 45.09
CA ASN A 1163 -1.41 -11.01 46.14
C ASN A 1163 -1.36 -12.47 45.63
N HIS A 1164 -2.11 -12.81 44.58
CA HIS A 1164 -2.16 -14.15 44.01
C HIS A 1164 -0.96 -14.47 43.12
N LYS A 1165 -0.32 -13.46 42.52
CA LYS A 1165 0.86 -13.67 41.66
C LYS A 1165 2.01 -14.31 42.44
N GLU A 1166 2.20 -13.93 43.69
CA GLU A 1166 3.24 -14.51 44.54
C GLU A 1166 2.96 -15.98 44.88
N LEU A 1167 1.70 -16.34 45.10
CA LEU A 1167 1.30 -17.74 45.28
C LEU A 1167 1.60 -18.56 44.02
N LEU A 1168 1.29 -18.03 42.84
CA LEU A 1168 1.56 -18.71 41.57
C LEU A 1168 3.05 -18.84 41.25
N ARG A 1169 3.86 -17.84 41.64
CA ARG A 1169 5.32 -17.93 41.55
C ARG A 1169 5.83 -19.10 42.38
N LYS A 1170 5.36 -19.27 43.61
CA LYS A 1170 5.72 -20.43 44.45
C LYS A 1170 5.25 -21.77 43.85
N VAL A 1171 4.04 -21.82 43.30
CA VAL A 1171 3.53 -23.04 42.61
C VAL A 1171 4.36 -23.38 41.37
N SER A 1172 4.73 -22.39 40.55
CA SER A 1172 5.57 -22.60 39.37
C SER A 1172 6.95 -23.15 39.73
N ALA A 1173 7.55 -22.65 40.82
CA ALA A 1173 8.83 -23.14 41.34
C ALA A 1173 8.72 -24.59 41.84
N LEU A 1174 7.64 -24.92 42.56
CA LEU A 1174 7.36 -26.28 43.03
C LEU A 1174 7.24 -27.29 41.88
N LEU A 1175 6.59 -26.88 40.77
CA LEU A 1175 6.36 -27.75 39.60
C LEU A 1175 7.45 -27.66 38.52
N GLY A 1176 8.48 -26.83 38.69
CA GLY A 1176 9.53 -26.62 37.69
C GLY A 1176 9.02 -26.01 36.37
N ALA A 1177 7.97 -25.21 36.44
CA ALA A 1177 7.30 -24.63 35.28
C ALA A 1177 7.86 -23.25 34.89
N TYR A 1178 7.51 -22.81 33.68
CA TYR A 1178 7.76 -21.45 33.22
C TYR A 1178 6.89 -20.44 33.99
N TYR A 1179 7.49 -19.33 34.43
CA TYR A 1179 6.81 -18.20 35.07
C TYR A 1179 7.37 -16.88 34.55
#